data_AF-A0A6U5KXR9-F1
#
_entry.id   AF-A0A6U5KXR9-F1
#
_cell.length_a   1.000
_cell.length_b   1.000
_cell.length_c   1.000
_cell.angle_alpha   90.00
_cell.angle_beta   90.00
_cell.angle_gamma   90.00
#
_symmetry.space_group_name_H-M   'P 1'
#
loop_
_entity.id
_entity.type
_entity.pdbx_description
1 polymer ?
#
loop_
_entity_poly.entity_id
_entity_poly.type
_entity_poly.pdbx_seq_one_letter_code
_entity_poly.pdbx_strand_id
1 'polypeptide(L)'
;GYETLNWCQYHNEEHETLARDLKAALGLMICVKYFFDIEYWHTYKGGTIFRNMWLIATFSIVVLLILFSTDDFEFVSLFLFVLFLPIYLLAIKQITYPNENPRDYFASFSGSMLDISIVVAGLYAVAYLRYGSKWFDPALRIDRGNKAGCVLDFSSYTDCEDKCLIKNNIISTEGDCPDICHGIYDGCLYPFVIWAWPFLCSIILFFLSFVCSFFSTEKIENDDEVVPKTFVQMWVLFFALLWIAVTLKGENQHMKYLEGMGFCLAVAIFLFVALTLSDPENWRNKLGTSNEFIRSLMVLLGLPIFVIYLAMSFLNQRIRRIRFLIWQMFCGGATSSQNESEDAPAESVEATSVMSSSMFSKKSNGWFTKITSTQIRELETLECSKLLEWTIYWGMAIVACLFVVAYTNVILSWVIGITEKSHPGLVGLYVIITGLVMFVNPAVPGTPIYAFAGLMFIPSYEKSGGSRIAGLFISFIIGLITKLLACTMQQKAIGQSFSHFVKIRQMVDINSDLMRGTKLILSDSKLTVAKVSILCGGPDWPTSVLCGILGLNLLSILVGTLPVICIVVPAVLSGYFPILQRGVSDEEKRKYQRFFVLFGILAGLFQLIFLRKAVSCIETTLKERAEEIRAIPIDEDVKNADDKEEETKEILLEVSRWYSLPLWVKSAKLFSLLTIIASVYILGLFKDSFKEFSIDDSFQEKLDGDILSLVNPPGWISLILFGVSSIFCIVFKCWTKKEAAKEVLKRNGSEEESLMGSNHSV
;
A
#
# COMPACT_ATOMS: atom_id res chain seq x y z
N GLY A 1 18.80 -4.43 25.23
CA GLY A 1 17.47 -4.82 24.73
C GLY A 1 16.50 -4.85 25.88
N TYR A 2 16.19 -6.04 26.40
CA TYR A 2 15.32 -6.24 27.56
C TYR A 2 15.75 -5.45 28.81
N GLU A 3 17.04 -5.49 29.19
CA GLU A 3 17.54 -4.69 30.34
C GLU A 3 17.47 -3.17 30.11
N THR A 4 17.68 -2.74 28.87
CA THR A 4 17.58 -1.32 28.48
C THR A 4 16.14 -0.84 28.58
N LEU A 5 15.17 -1.70 28.24
CA LEU A 5 13.74 -1.41 28.36
C LEU A 5 13.25 -1.41 29.81
N ASN A 6 13.71 -2.36 30.64
CA ASN A 6 13.38 -2.34 32.06
C ASN A 6 13.90 -1.06 32.75
N TRP A 7 15.05 -0.55 32.30
CA TRP A 7 15.58 0.73 32.77
C TRP A 7 14.72 1.92 32.29
N CYS A 8 14.26 1.91 31.04
CA CYS A 8 13.36 2.93 30.50
C CYS A 8 11.99 2.94 31.19
N GLN A 9 11.34 1.79 31.38
CA GLN A 9 10.02 1.75 32.01
C GLN A 9 10.03 2.22 33.47
N TYR A 10 11.15 2.04 34.18
CA TYR A 10 11.28 2.48 35.57
C TYR A 10 11.30 4.01 35.74
N HIS A 11 11.58 4.78 34.68
CA HIS A 11 11.66 6.26 34.73
C HIS A 11 10.66 6.93 33.76
N ASN A 12 9.50 6.30 33.54
CA ASN A 12 8.54 6.65 32.47
C ASN A 12 8.15 8.14 32.41
N GLU A 13 7.88 8.78 33.56
CA GLU A 13 7.53 10.22 33.60
C GLU A 13 8.69 11.14 33.19
N GLU A 14 9.94 10.78 33.50
CA GLU A 14 11.12 11.53 33.05
C GLU A 14 11.44 11.28 31.57
N HIS A 15 11.02 10.13 31.02
CA HIS A 15 11.25 9.79 29.62
C HIS A 15 10.29 10.49 28.66
N GLU A 16 9.04 10.74 29.04
CA GLU A 16 8.11 11.43 28.13
C GLU A 16 8.58 12.88 27.85
N THR A 17 9.10 13.55 28.87
CA THR A 17 9.71 14.88 28.75
C THR A 17 11.02 14.83 27.95
N LEU A 18 11.92 13.88 28.25
CA LEU A 18 13.16 13.68 27.50
C LEU A 18 12.91 13.34 26.03
N ALA A 19 11.93 12.48 25.73
CA ALA A 19 11.56 12.11 24.37
C ALA A 19 10.96 13.30 23.61
N ARG A 20 10.13 14.12 24.28
CA ARG A 20 9.61 15.38 23.72
C ARG A 20 10.75 16.36 23.39
N ASP A 21 11.70 16.50 24.30
CA ASP A 21 12.87 17.37 24.13
C ASP A 21 13.81 16.85 23.03
N LEU A 22 14.05 15.54 22.97
CA LEU A 22 14.81 14.91 21.90
C LEU A 22 14.09 15.03 20.55
N LYS A 23 12.75 14.93 20.50
CA LYS A 23 11.94 15.14 19.27
C LYS A 23 12.11 16.57 18.79
N ALA A 24 12.03 17.53 19.72
CA ALA A 24 12.28 18.95 19.42
C ALA A 24 13.72 19.21 18.97
N ALA A 25 14.71 18.60 19.63
CA ALA A 25 16.13 18.70 19.29
C ALA A 25 16.43 18.09 17.91
N LEU A 26 15.88 16.92 17.60
CA LEU A 26 15.99 16.29 16.29
C LEU A 26 15.36 17.18 15.21
N GLY A 27 14.14 17.67 15.46
CA GLY A 27 13.45 18.60 14.57
C GLY A 27 14.30 19.84 14.30
N LEU A 28 14.85 20.45 15.35
CA LEU A 28 15.77 21.59 15.24
C LEU A 28 17.03 21.23 14.45
N MET A 29 17.66 20.09 14.71
CA MET A 29 18.88 19.67 14.01
C MET A 29 18.64 19.39 12.53
N ILE A 30 17.51 18.78 12.17
CA ILE A 30 17.10 18.56 10.78
C ILE A 30 16.82 19.91 10.11
N CYS A 31 16.09 20.80 10.78
CA CYS A 31 15.87 22.17 10.32
C CYS A 31 17.19 22.91 10.08
N VAL A 32 18.16 22.82 11.01
CA VAL A 32 19.48 23.43 10.85
C VAL A 32 20.26 22.80 9.68
N LYS A 33 20.27 21.46 9.54
CA LYS A 33 20.89 20.80 8.38
C LYS A 33 20.35 21.34 7.06
N TYR A 34 19.03 21.48 7.00
CA TYR A 34 18.34 21.93 5.81
C TYR A 34 18.58 23.42 5.55
N PHE A 35 18.39 24.29 6.55
CA PHE A 35 18.51 25.74 6.42
C PHE A 35 19.92 26.27 6.22
N PHE A 36 20.93 25.51 6.66
CA PHE A 36 22.34 25.90 6.48
C PHE A 36 23.02 25.16 5.32
N ASP A 37 22.26 24.37 4.57
CA ASP A 37 22.71 23.64 3.39
C ASP A 37 23.98 22.84 3.66
N ILE A 38 23.87 21.93 4.62
CA ILE A 38 25.00 21.12 5.09
C ILE A 38 25.73 20.37 3.97
N GLU A 39 25.04 20.14 2.85
CA GLU A 39 25.60 19.59 1.62
C GLU A 39 26.80 20.39 1.11
N TYR A 40 26.83 21.71 1.25
CA TYR A 40 27.95 22.55 0.82
C TYR A 40 29.08 22.67 1.85
N TRP A 41 29.01 22.02 3.00
CA TRP A 41 30.05 22.17 4.03
C TRP A 41 31.33 21.39 3.70
N HIS A 42 31.30 20.53 2.68
CA HIS A 42 32.46 19.73 2.26
C HIS A 42 33.58 20.55 1.59
N THR A 43 33.31 21.77 1.14
CA THR A 43 34.30 22.65 0.48
C THR A 43 35.43 23.10 1.39
N TYR A 44 35.24 23.03 2.71
CA TYR A 44 36.27 23.38 3.69
C TYR A 44 36.58 22.19 4.58
N LYS A 45 37.87 21.93 4.85
CA LYS A 45 38.30 20.81 5.73
C LYS A 45 37.58 20.83 7.09
N GLY A 46 37.39 22.02 7.68
CA GLY A 46 36.64 22.19 8.93
C GLY A 46 35.13 21.93 8.78
N GLY A 47 34.54 22.30 7.64
CA GLY A 47 33.13 22.04 7.36
C GLY A 47 32.82 20.55 7.14
N THR A 48 33.75 19.78 6.55
CA THR A 48 33.62 18.31 6.43
C THR A 48 33.60 17.63 7.79
N ILE A 49 34.49 18.02 8.71
CA ILE A 49 34.53 17.50 10.08
C ILE A 49 33.22 17.85 10.80
N PHE A 50 32.81 19.12 10.73
CA PHE A 50 31.59 19.60 11.38
C PHE A 50 30.33 18.90 10.82
N ARG A 51 30.26 18.69 9.50
CA ARG A 51 29.19 17.91 8.86
C ARG A 51 29.14 16.49 9.39
N ASN A 52 30.28 15.80 9.45
CA ASN A 52 30.34 14.41 9.91
C ASN A 52 29.95 14.30 11.39
N MET A 53 30.44 15.20 12.25
CA MET A 53 30.03 15.29 13.65
C MET A 53 28.52 15.53 13.79
N TRP A 54 27.97 16.42 12.97
CA TRP A 54 26.54 16.75 12.99
C TRP A 54 25.68 15.58 12.48
N LEU A 55 26.14 14.86 11.45
CA LEU A 55 25.50 13.62 10.99
C LEU A 55 25.48 12.55 12.07
N ILE A 56 26.62 12.32 12.74
CA ILE A 56 26.73 11.39 13.86
C ILE A 56 25.80 11.81 14.99
N ALA A 57 25.79 13.08 15.39
CA ALA A 57 24.92 13.58 16.46
C ALA A 57 23.44 13.42 16.11
N THR A 58 23.03 13.70 14.87
CA THR A 58 21.64 13.50 14.43
C THR A 58 21.28 12.01 14.44
N PHE A 59 22.17 11.15 13.95
CA PHE A 59 21.96 9.71 13.97
C PHE A 59 21.83 9.19 15.41
N SER A 60 22.71 9.63 16.32
CA SER A 60 22.64 9.30 17.74
C SER A 60 21.33 9.75 18.36
N ILE A 61 20.83 10.96 18.06
CA ILE A 61 19.53 11.42 18.57
C ILE A 61 18.37 10.62 17.98
N VAL A 62 18.41 10.25 16.69
CA VAL A 62 17.39 9.35 16.10
C VAL A 62 17.40 7.99 16.81
N VAL A 63 18.58 7.42 17.04
CA VAL A 63 18.73 6.15 17.78
C VAL A 63 18.21 6.29 19.21
N LEU A 64 18.58 7.36 19.92
CA LEU A 64 18.08 7.64 21.27
C LEU A 64 16.57 7.84 21.28
N LEU A 65 15.99 8.55 20.31
CA LEU A 65 14.55 8.71 20.18
C LEU A 65 13.81 7.40 19.92
N ILE A 66 14.37 6.54 19.08
CA ILE A 66 13.84 5.20 18.86
C ILE A 66 13.90 4.40 20.18
N LEU A 67 14.98 4.53 20.95
CA LEU A 67 15.13 3.85 22.24
C LEU A 67 14.23 4.43 23.35
N PHE A 68 13.95 5.74 23.33
CA PHE A 68 13.17 6.44 24.36
C PHE A 68 11.69 6.60 24.03
N SER A 69 11.28 6.48 22.76
CA SER A 69 9.84 6.42 22.43
C SER A 69 9.27 5.01 22.65
N THR A 70 9.92 4.21 23.51
CA THR A 70 9.59 2.81 23.78
C THR A 70 8.22 2.62 24.40
N ASP A 71 7.71 3.62 25.12
CA ASP A 71 6.37 3.58 25.70
C ASP A 71 5.24 3.65 24.64
N ASP A 72 5.49 4.28 23.49
CA ASP A 72 4.54 4.38 22.37
C ASP A 72 4.80 3.36 21.24
N PHE A 73 6.05 2.91 21.09
CA PHE A 73 6.46 2.08 19.96
C PHE A 73 6.78 0.65 20.41
N GLU A 74 5.76 -0.18 20.40
CA GLU A 74 5.84 -1.63 20.62
C GLU A 74 6.85 -2.33 19.67
N PHE A 75 7.29 -1.64 18.62
CA PHE A 75 8.17 -2.08 17.55
C PHE A 75 9.60 -1.54 17.59
N VAL A 76 10.07 -0.95 18.70
CA VAL A 76 11.42 -0.35 18.81
C VAL A 76 12.53 -1.26 18.32
N SER A 77 12.50 -2.53 18.73
CA SER A 77 13.49 -3.49 18.28
C SER A 77 13.51 -3.53 16.75
N LEU A 78 12.35 -3.49 16.05
CA LEU A 78 12.21 -3.70 14.60
C LEU A 78 12.81 -2.53 13.87
N PHE A 79 12.56 -1.34 14.40
CA PHE A 79 13.22 -0.14 13.93
C PHE A 79 14.74 -0.22 14.07
N LEU A 80 15.26 -0.71 15.20
CA LEU A 80 16.71 -0.91 15.33
C LEU A 80 17.23 -1.93 14.32
N PHE A 81 16.52 -3.04 14.08
CA PHE A 81 16.90 -4.01 13.06
C PHE A 81 16.93 -3.39 11.65
N VAL A 82 15.88 -2.67 11.27
CA VAL A 82 15.79 -1.95 9.98
C VAL A 82 16.89 -0.90 9.83
N LEU A 83 17.25 -0.22 10.92
CA LEU A 83 18.25 0.84 10.92
C LEU A 83 19.68 0.27 10.86
N PHE A 84 19.97 -0.75 11.66
CA PHE A 84 21.31 -1.32 11.77
C PHE A 84 21.67 -2.22 10.59
N LEU A 85 20.70 -2.88 9.95
CA LEU A 85 20.97 -3.79 8.85
C LEU A 85 21.67 -3.10 7.65
N PRO A 86 21.22 -1.94 7.14
CA PRO A 86 21.95 -1.20 6.10
C PRO A 86 23.35 -0.77 6.53
N ILE A 87 23.52 -0.33 7.78
CA ILE A 87 24.81 0.10 8.32
C ILE A 87 25.78 -1.09 8.38
N TYR A 88 25.29 -2.24 8.84
CA TYR A 88 26.05 -3.48 8.88
C TYR A 88 26.49 -3.91 7.48
N LEU A 89 25.60 -3.86 6.49
CA LEU A 89 25.93 -4.17 5.10
C LEU A 89 26.94 -3.18 4.50
N LEU A 90 26.81 -1.88 4.78
CA LEU A 90 27.80 -0.87 4.37
C LEU A 90 29.16 -1.12 5.02
N ALA A 91 29.19 -1.50 6.30
CA ALA A 91 30.43 -1.81 7.01
C ALA A 91 31.10 -3.05 6.40
N ILE A 92 30.33 -4.11 6.12
CA ILE A 92 30.85 -5.30 5.41
C ILE A 92 31.41 -4.89 4.06
N LYS A 93 30.68 -4.10 3.27
CA LYS A 93 31.15 -3.59 1.97
C LYS A 93 32.50 -2.91 2.12
N GLN A 94 32.62 -1.98 3.06
CA GLN A 94 33.86 -1.22 3.26
C GLN A 94 35.04 -2.11 3.67
N ILE A 95 34.79 -3.17 4.45
CA ILE A 95 35.84 -4.08 4.95
C ILE A 95 36.23 -5.11 3.89
N THR A 96 35.25 -5.73 3.23
CA THR A 96 35.46 -6.92 2.38
C THR A 96 35.45 -6.62 0.89
N TYR A 97 34.70 -5.61 0.45
CA TYR A 97 34.55 -5.23 -0.97
C TYR A 97 34.78 -3.72 -1.18
N PRO A 98 35.95 -3.18 -0.79
CA PRO A 98 36.19 -1.74 -0.83
C PRO A 98 36.07 -1.16 -2.25
N ASN A 99 36.47 -1.92 -3.26
CA ASN A 99 36.55 -1.47 -4.66
C ASN A 99 35.26 -1.66 -5.46
N GLU A 100 34.28 -2.42 -4.97
CA GLU A 100 33.01 -2.59 -5.68
C GLU A 100 32.14 -1.34 -5.60
N ASN A 101 31.38 -1.07 -6.67
CA ASN A 101 30.37 -0.03 -6.64
C ASN A 101 29.29 -0.43 -5.61
N PRO A 102 28.92 0.45 -4.65
CA PRO A 102 27.86 0.15 -3.70
C PRO A 102 26.56 -0.33 -4.34
N ARG A 103 26.21 0.16 -5.55
CA ARG A 103 24.99 -0.26 -6.25
C ARG A 103 25.01 -1.76 -6.60
N ASP A 104 26.08 -2.22 -7.24
CA ASP A 104 26.24 -3.62 -7.65
C ASP A 104 26.34 -4.54 -6.42
N TYR A 105 27.05 -4.08 -5.38
CA TYR A 105 27.14 -4.77 -4.11
C TYR A 105 25.74 -5.00 -3.50
N PHE A 106 24.92 -3.94 -3.35
CA PHE A 106 23.57 -4.09 -2.81
C PHE A 106 22.65 -4.92 -3.70
N ALA A 107 22.78 -4.82 -5.02
CA ALA A 107 22.01 -5.61 -5.97
C ALA A 107 22.22 -7.12 -5.79
N SER A 108 23.47 -7.52 -5.49
CA SER A 108 23.82 -8.93 -5.26
C SER A 108 23.07 -9.58 -4.09
N PHE A 109 22.66 -8.80 -3.08
CA PHE A 109 21.95 -9.32 -1.91
C PHE A 109 20.46 -9.60 -2.14
N SER A 110 19.89 -9.18 -3.28
CA SER A 110 18.47 -9.36 -3.53
C SER A 110 18.04 -10.83 -3.39
N GLY A 111 18.73 -11.75 -4.06
CA GLY A 111 18.44 -13.19 -3.95
C GLY A 111 18.64 -13.71 -2.53
N SER A 112 19.82 -13.47 -1.95
CA SER A 112 20.18 -13.97 -0.61
C SER A 112 19.24 -13.48 0.49
N MET A 113 18.80 -12.22 0.45
CA MET A 113 17.84 -11.69 1.42
C MET A 113 16.44 -12.30 1.27
N LEU A 114 16.01 -12.57 0.03
CA LEU A 114 14.74 -13.26 -0.23
C LEU A 114 14.77 -14.68 0.34
N ASP A 115 15.87 -15.40 0.10
CA ASP A 115 16.04 -16.76 0.60
C ASP A 115 16.06 -16.78 2.13
N ILE A 116 16.83 -15.88 2.76
CA ILE A 116 16.87 -15.76 4.23
C ILE A 116 15.47 -15.41 4.77
N SER A 117 14.76 -14.49 4.13
CA SER A 117 13.39 -14.14 4.50
C SER A 117 12.47 -15.35 4.49
N ILE A 118 12.43 -16.11 3.39
CA ILE A 118 11.60 -17.31 3.24
C ILE A 118 11.97 -18.36 4.29
N VAL A 119 13.28 -18.56 4.54
CA VAL A 119 13.75 -19.51 5.55
C VAL A 119 13.35 -19.09 6.95
N VAL A 120 13.54 -17.82 7.33
CA VAL A 120 13.16 -17.31 8.66
C VAL A 120 11.65 -17.38 8.85
N ALA A 121 10.86 -16.99 7.84
CA ALA A 121 9.40 -17.10 7.87
C ALA A 121 8.96 -18.57 8.01
N GLY A 122 9.59 -19.47 7.26
CA GLY A 122 9.34 -20.91 7.31
C GLY A 122 9.68 -21.52 8.68
N LEU A 123 10.84 -21.19 9.23
CA LEU A 123 11.26 -21.64 10.58
C LEU A 123 10.33 -21.09 11.66
N TYR A 124 9.92 -19.82 11.56
CA TYR A 124 8.95 -19.23 12.45
C TYR A 124 7.60 -19.95 12.36
N ALA A 125 7.11 -20.23 11.15
CA ALA A 125 5.89 -21.00 10.93
C ALA A 125 6.00 -22.41 11.51
N VAL A 126 7.12 -23.11 11.32
CA VAL A 126 7.37 -24.43 11.90
C VAL A 126 7.40 -24.37 13.43
N ALA A 127 8.06 -23.36 14.01
CA ALA A 127 8.08 -23.16 15.46
C ALA A 127 6.67 -22.85 16.00
N TYR A 128 5.91 -22.02 15.30
CA TYR A 128 4.51 -21.72 15.58
C TYR A 128 3.64 -22.97 15.51
N LEU A 129 3.85 -23.84 14.54
CA LEU A 129 3.10 -25.09 14.41
C LEU A 129 3.46 -26.11 15.48
N ARG A 130 4.75 -26.23 15.82
CA ARG A 130 5.26 -27.25 16.74
C ARG A 130 5.01 -26.91 18.21
N TYR A 131 5.31 -25.68 18.60
CA TYR A 131 5.16 -25.22 19.98
C TYR A 131 3.87 -24.45 20.20
N GLY A 132 3.23 -24.06 19.11
CA GLY A 132 2.08 -23.21 19.14
C GLY A 132 2.34 -21.74 19.25
N SER A 133 1.24 -20.98 19.19
CA SER A 133 1.18 -19.70 19.85
C SER A 133 1.29 -19.93 21.36
N LYS A 134 2.51 -19.84 21.88
CA LYS A 134 2.77 -19.55 23.29
C LYS A 134 2.30 -18.14 23.67
N TRP A 135 2.06 -17.28 22.67
CA TRP A 135 1.47 -15.97 22.91
C TRP A 135 0.07 -16.07 23.53
N PHE A 136 -0.73 -17.06 23.17
CA PHE A 136 -2.05 -17.21 23.76
C PHE A 136 -2.05 -17.94 25.11
N ASP A 137 -0.88 -18.32 25.63
CA ASP A 137 -0.75 -18.89 26.97
C ASP A 137 -0.99 -17.78 28.01
N PRO A 138 -2.11 -17.82 28.74
CA PRO A 138 -2.50 -16.74 29.63
C PRO A 138 -1.47 -16.52 30.75
N ALA A 139 -0.85 -17.59 31.25
CA ALA A 139 0.19 -17.49 32.27
C ALA A 139 1.46 -16.83 31.71
N LEU A 140 1.82 -17.15 30.46
CA LEU A 140 2.96 -16.53 29.80
C LEU A 140 2.69 -15.08 29.41
N ARG A 141 1.45 -14.72 29.06
CA ARG A 141 1.04 -13.34 28.79
C ARG A 141 1.12 -12.49 30.04
N ILE A 142 0.62 -13.00 31.16
CA ILE A 142 0.72 -12.33 32.47
C ILE A 142 2.18 -12.24 32.89
N ASP A 143 2.94 -13.34 32.86
CA ASP A 143 4.37 -13.33 33.21
C ASP A 143 5.17 -12.36 32.34
N ARG A 144 4.95 -12.35 31.03
CA ARG A 144 5.64 -11.44 30.11
C ARG A 144 5.14 -10.01 30.20
N GLY A 145 3.85 -9.80 30.44
CA GLY A 145 3.25 -8.49 30.65
C GLY A 145 3.78 -7.86 31.94
N ASN A 146 3.83 -8.63 33.03
CA ASN A 146 4.47 -8.27 34.29
C ASN A 146 5.96 -7.96 34.11
N LYS A 147 6.70 -8.86 33.44
CA LYS A 147 8.13 -8.69 33.16
C LYS A 147 8.43 -7.50 32.28
N ALA A 148 7.53 -7.19 31.36
CA ALA A 148 7.59 -6.03 30.48
C ALA A 148 6.88 -4.82 31.08
N GLY A 149 6.59 -4.78 32.39
CA GLY A 149 6.07 -3.60 33.07
C GLY A 149 4.78 -3.01 32.47
N CYS A 150 3.96 -3.82 31.80
CA CYS A 150 2.76 -3.34 31.13
C CYS A 150 1.74 -2.80 32.16
N VAL A 151 1.14 -1.64 31.87
CA VAL A 151 0.04 -1.09 32.67
C VAL A 151 -1.20 -1.98 32.50
N LEU A 152 -1.88 -2.25 33.62
CA LEU A 152 -3.12 -3.02 33.65
C LEU A 152 -4.27 -2.17 33.10
N ASP A 153 -4.96 -2.65 32.07
CA ASP A 153 -6.17 -2.01 31.55
C ASP A 153 -7.43 -2.79 31.96
N PHE A 154 -8.21 -2.20 32.86
CA PHE A 154 -9.47 -2.76 33.35
C PHE A 154 -10.71 -2.21 32.64
N SER A 155 -10.54 -1.32 31.65
CA SER A 155 -11.66 -0.63 30.97
C SER A 155 -12.70 -1.59 30.40
N SER A 156 -12.26 -2.75 29.91
CA SER A 156 -13.11 -3.81 29.35
C SER A 156 -13.40 -4.96 30.33
N TYR A 157 -12.82 -4.91 31.54
CA TYR A 157 -12.77 -6.02 32.50
C TYR A 157 -12.96 -5.54 33.95
N THR A 158 -14.02 -4.77 34.21
CA THR A 158 -14.29 -4.17 35.54
C THR A 158 -14.40 -5.20 36.66
N ASP A 159 -14.90 -6.41 36.36
CA ASP A 159 -15.07 -7.49 37.35
C ASP A 159 -13.76 -8.16 37.77
N CYS A 160 -12.64 -7.83 37.12
CA CYS A 160 -11.35 -8.45 37.34
C CYS A 160 -10.51 -7.74 38.40
N GLU A 161 -10.81 -6.49 38.71
CA GLU A 161 -10.11 -5.70 39.73
C GLU A 161 -10.27 -6.34 41.13
N ASP A 162 -11.47 -6.85 41.44
CA ASP A 162 -11.78 -7.45 42.73
C ASP A 162 -11.42 -8.94 42.85
N LYS A 163 -11.34 -9.65 41.71
CA LYS A 163 -11.18 -11.12 41.68
C LYS A 163 -9.74 -11.59 41.57
N CYS A 164 -8.84 -10.77 41.05
CA CYS A 164 -7.44 -11.12 40.88
C CYS A 164 -6.57 -10.44 41.95
N LEU A 165 -5.65 -11.19 42.56
CA LEU A 165 -4.74 -10.63 43.57
C LEU A 165 -3.73 -9.70 42.90
N ILE A 166 -4.00 -8.40 42.94
CA ILE A 166 -3.11 -7.34 42.48
C ILE A 166 -2.22 -6.94 43.66
N LYS A 167 -0.91 -7.17 43.53
CA LYS A 167 0.08 -6.71 44.51
C LYS A 167 1.08 -5.82 43.79
N ASN A 168 1.15 -4.54 44.13
CA ASN A 168 2.03 -3.55 43.49
C ASN A 168 1.85 -3.45 41.95
N ASN A 169 0.60 -3.40 41.46
CA ASN A 169 0.27 -3.40 40.01
C ASN A 169 0.74 -4.65 39.24
N ILE A 170 1.07 -5.74 39.94
CA ILE A 170 1.46 -7.02 39.36
C ILE A 170 0.38 -8.03 39.73
N ILE A 171 -0.16 -8.73 38.74
CA ILE A 171 -1.08 -9.85 38.98
C ILE A 171 -0.23 -11.04 39.45
N SER A 172 -0.50 -11.51 40.67
CA SER A 172 0.08 -12.77 41.16
C SER A 172 -0.72 -13.94 40.59
N THR A 173 -0.03 -14.88 39.93
CA THR A 173 -0.63 -16.13 39.43
C THR A 173 -0.95 -17.14 40.54
N GLU A 174 -0.78 -16.79 41.82
CA GLU A 174 -0.99 -17.69 42.96
C GLU A 174 -2.47 -17.81 43.41
N GLY A 175 -3.44 -17.25 42.68
CA GLY A 175 -4.88 -17.37 42.97
C GLY A 175 -5.76 -17.65 41.74
N ASP A 176 -7.00 -18.10 41.97
CA ASP A 176 -8.06 -18.36 40.95
C ASP A 176 -8.52 -17.05 40.28
N CYS A 177 -7.65 -16.43 39.48
CA CYS A 177 -8.02 -15.32 38.61
C CYS A 177 -8.83 -15.89 37.42
N PRO A 178 -10.04 -15.40 37.13
CA PRO A 178 -10.84 -15.89 36.01
C PRO A 178 -10.15 -15.69 34.66
N ASP A 179 -10.24 -16.65 33.74
CA ASP A 179 -9.62 -16.62 32.41
C ASP A 179 -9.93 -15.33 31.60
N ILE A 180 -11.10 -14.73 31.84
CA ILE A 180 -11.54 -13.46 31.25
C ILE A 180 -10.57 -12.30 31.59
N CYS A 181 -9.96 -12.34 32.77
CA CYS A 181 -9.06 -11.31 33.26
C CYS A 181 -7.66 -11.37 32.64
N HIS A 182 -7.36 -12.40 31.83
CA HIS A 182 -6.07 -12.49 31.15
C HIS A 182 -5.96 -11.55 29.95
N GLY A 183 -7.08 -10.94 29.54
CA GLY A 183 -7.14 -9.86 28.54
C GLY A 183 -6.71 -8.48 29.06
N ILE A 184 -6.43 -8.32 30.35
CA ILE A 184 -6.02 -7.03 30.94
C ILE A 184 -4.73 -6.46 30.29
N TYR A 185 -3.89 -7.33 29.71
CA TYR A 185 -2.69 -6.93 28.96
C TYR A 185 -2.91 -6.81 27.44
N ASP A 186 -4.14 -6.90 26.92
CA ASP A 186 -4.44 -6.75 25.48
C ASP A 186 -4.02 -5.37 24.95
N GLY A 187 -3.99 -4.35 25.82
CA GLY A 187 -3.49 -3.00 25.51
C GLY A 187 -1.98 -2.92 25.28
N CYS A 188 -1.20 -3.90 25.76
CA CYS A 188 0.27 -3.90 25.70
C CYS A 188 0.77 -4.86 24.62
N LEU A 189 1.08 -4.36 23.41
CA LEU A 189 1.54 -5.26 22.34
C LEU A 189 3.04 -5.56 22.35
N TYR A 190 3.83 -4.94 23.23
CA TYR A 190 5.27 -5.17 23.28
C TYR A 190 5.67 -6.66 23.41
N PRO A 191 5.06 -7.45 24.32
CA PRO A 191 5.39 -8.86 24.43
C PRO A 191 4.95 -9.68 23.21
N PHE A 192 3.92 -9.22 22.49
CA PHE A 192 3.49 -9.79 21.21
C PHE A 192 4.52 -9.51 20.13
N VAL A 193 5.03 -8.28 20.03
CA VAL A 193 6.03 -7.91 19.02
C VAL A 193 7.33 -8.67 19.22
N ILE A 194 7.80 -8.86 20.46
CA ILE A 194 8.95 -9.73 20.74
C ILE A 194 8.68 -11.16 20.27
N TRP A 195 7.47 -11.66 20.48
CA TRP A 195 7.11 -13.01 20.04
C TRP A 195 7.00 -13.12 18.51
N ALA A 196 6.44 -12.12 17.84
CA ALA A 196 6.29 -12.04 16.38
C ALA A 196 7.59 -11.59 15.68
N TRP A 197 8.62 -11.27 16.46
CA TRP A 197 9.87 -10.67 16.01
C TRP A 197 10.50 -11.33 14.77
N PRO A 198 10.74 -12.66 14.74
CA PRO A 198 11.43 -13.27 13.60
C PRO A 198 10.59 -13.19 12.32
N PHE A 199 9.27 -13.28 12.44
CA PHE A 199 8.35 -13.12 11.33
C PHE A 199 8.37 -11.68 10.80
N LEU A 200 8.31 -10.70 11.67
CA LEU A 200 8.37 -9.29 11.29
C LEU A 200 9.73 -8.94 10.64
N CYS A 201 10.84 -9.48 11.15
CA CYS A 201 12.15 -9.40 10.50
C CYS A 201 12.17 -10.06 9.11
N SER A 202 11.53 -11.22 8.95
CA SER A 202 11.44 -11.89 7.65
C SER A 202 10.70 -11.03 6.62
N ILE A 203 9.63 -10.36 7.02
CA ILE A 203 8.89 -9.41 6.18
C ILE A 203 9.79 -8.23 5.80
N ILE A 204 10.53 -7.66 6.75
CA ILE A 204 11.47 -6.56 6.46
C ILE A 204 12.56 -7.01 5.47
N LEU A 205 13.16 -8.18 5.66
CA LEU A 205 14.16 -8.73 4.76
C LEU A 205 13.60 -9.02 3.36
N PHE A 206 12.34 -9.47 3.31
CA PHE A 206 11.60 -9.62 2.07
C PHE A 206 11.56 -8.28 1.34
N PHE A 207 11.11 -7.20 1.99
CA PHE A 207 11.08 -5.86 1.37
C PHE A 207 12.47 -5.37 0.96
N LEU A 208 13.48 -5.53 1.81
CA LEU A 208 14.85 -5.09 1.51
C LEU A 208 15.44 -5.85 0.32
N SER A 209 15.16 -7.14 0.18
CA SER A 209 15.51 -7.92 -1.01
C SER A 209 14.99 -7.28 -2.30
N PHE A 210 13.74 -6.78 -2.30
CA PHE A 210 13.18 -6.10 -3.48
C PHE A 210 13.83 -4.75 -3.70
N VAL A 211 14.05 -3.95 -2.65
CA VAL A 211 14.77 -2.68 -2.77
C VAL A 211 16.16 -2.90 -3.37
N CYS A 212 16.87 -3.94 -2.92
CA CYS A 212 18.13 -4.39 -3.48
C CYS A 212 18.03 -4.71 -4.98
N SER A 213 16.94 -5.34 -5.44
CA SER A 213 16.76 -5.70 -6.86
C SER A 213 16.74 -4.49 -7.81
N PHE A 214 16.27 -3.33 -7.34
CA PHE A 214 16.24 -2.10 -8.13
C PHE A 214 17.62 -1.47 -8.36
N PHE A 215 18.63 -1.87 -7.58
CA PHE A 215 20.00 -1.41 -7.79
C PHE A 215 20.73 -2.18 -8.89
N SER A 216 20.17 -3.28 -9.41
CA SER A 216 20.79 -4.07 -10.48
C SER A 216 20.74 -3.32 -11.82
N THR A 217 21.86 -2.71 -12.20
CA THR A 217 22.03 -1.94 -13.44
C THR A 217 22.03 -2.81 -14.70
N GLU A 218 22.50 -4.06 -14.59
CA GLU A 218 22.71 -4.97 -15.72
C GLU A 218 21.40 -5.45 -16.39
N LYS A 219 20.28 -5.46 -15.65
CA LYS A 219 18.94 -5.77 -16.20
C LYS A 219 18.27 -4.57 -16.87
N ILE A 220 18.74 -3.36 -16.59
CA ILE A 220 18.06 -2.11 -16.98
C ILE A 220 18.54 -1.64 -18.36
N GLU A 221 19.79 -1.91 -18.74
CA GLU A 221 20.33 -1.49 -20.04
C GLU A 221 19.77 -2.27 -21.24
N ASN A 222 19.23 -3.47 -21.03
CA ASN A 222 18.76 -4.33 -22.11
C ASN A 222 17.23 -4.44 -22.25
N ASP A 223 16.44 -3.87 -21.32
CA ASP A 223 15.00 -4.13 -21.28
C ASP A 223 14.24 -3.04 -20.50
N ASP A 224 13.94 -1.91 -21.15
CA ASP A 224 13.25 -0.73 -20.57
C ASP A 224 11.87 -1.07 -19.94
N GLU A 225 11.28 -2.22 -20.28
CA GLU A 225 9.99 -2.68 -19.74
C GLU A 225 10.10 -3.44 -18.39
N VAL A 226 11.28 -3.88 -17.97
CA VAL A 226 11.43 -4.81 -16.82
C VAL A 226 11.24 -4.09 -15.48
N VAL A 227 11.60 -2.81 -15.39
CA VAL A 227 11.55 -2.04 -14.12
C VAL A 227 10.11 -1.71 -13.71
N PRO A 228 9.23 -1.16 -14.58
CA PRO A 228 7.82 -0.92 -14.23
C PRO A 228 7.09 -2.22 -13.89
N LYS A 229 7.43 -3.31 -14.58
CA LYS A 229 6.81 -4.62 -14.41
C LYS A 229 7.17 -5.27 -13.08
N THR A 230 8.45 -5.25 -12.69
CA THR A 230 8.90 -5.77 -11.38
C THR A 230 8.28 -4.96 -10.24
N PHE A 231 8.14 -3.64 -10.43
CA PHE A 231 7.47 -2.75 -9.49
C PHE A 231 5.97 -3.05 -9.35
N VAL A 232 5.23 -3.21 -10.46
CA VAL A 232 3.80 -3.57 -10.41
C VAL A 232 3.58 -4.95 -9.79
N GLN A 233 4.41 -5.95 -10.14
CA GLN A 233 4.38 -7.28 -9.53
C GLN A 233 4.63 -7.22 -8.01
N MET A 234 5.54 -6.34 -7.57
CA MET A 234 5.83 -6.09 -6.15
C MET A 234 4.64 -5.44 -5.44
N TRP A 235 3.97 -4.47 -6.05
CA TRP A 235 2.78 -3.84 -5.46
C TRP A 235 1.59 -4.78 -5.38
N VAL A 236 1.36 -5.59 -6.42
CA VAL A 236 0.32 -6.62 -6.41
C VAL A 236 0.60 -7.64 -5.30
N LEU A 237 1.85 -8.08 -5.15
CA LEU A 237 2.23 -9.03 -4.12
C LEU A 237 2.23 -8.41 -2.71
N PHE A 238 2.60 -7.14 -2.58
CA PHE A 238 2.48 -6.37 -1.34
C PHE A 238 1.03 -6.22 -0.92
N PHE A 239 0.16 -5.76 -1.82
CA PHE A 239 -1.26 -5.65 -1.54
C PHE A 239 -1.89 -7.02 -1.28
N ALA A 240 -1.44 -8.09 -1.94
CA ALA A 240 -1.87 -9.45 -1.63
C ALA A 240 -1.41 -9.91 -0.23
N LEU A 241 -0.17 -9.61 0.18
CA LEU A 241 0.34 -9.93 1.52
C LEU A 241 -0.30 -9.07 2.61
N LEU A 242 -0.51 -7.78 2.35
CA LEU A 242 -1.27 -6.86 3.19
C LEU A 242 -2.70 -7.36 3.34
N TRP A 243 -3.31 -7.78 2.24
CA TRP A 243 -4.64 -8.35 2.20
C TRP A 243 -4.72 -9.65 3.00
N ILE A 244 -3.76 -10.56 2.84
CA ILE A 244 -3.63 -11.77 3.66
C ILE A 244 -3.48 -11.40 5.15
N ALA A 245 -2.60 -10.47 5.50
CA ALA A 245 -2.38 -10.03 6.88
C ALA A 245 -3.64 -9.42 7.50
N VAL A 246 -4.39 -8.63 6.74
CA VAL A 246 -5.69 -8.08 7.15
C VAL A 246 -6.72 -9.19 7.35
N THR A 247 -6.78 -10.19 6.45
CA THR A 247 -7.70 -11.33 6.59
C THR A 247 -7.34 -12.30 7.72
N LEU A 248 -6.07 -12.39 8.11
CA LEU A 248 -5.59 -13.25 9.21
C LEU A 248 -5.89 -12.67 10.59
N LYS A 249 -6.14 -11.36 10.68
CA LYS A 249 -6.48 -10.69 11.93
C LYS A 249 -7.99 -10.74 12.15
N GLY A 250 -8.49 -11.95 12.40
CA GLY A 250 -9.81 -12.13 13.01
C GLY A 250 -9.87 -11.31 14.30
N GLU A 251 -10.89 -10.47 14.39
CA GLU A 251 -11.40 -9.78 15.57
C GLU A 251 -10.44 -8.96 16.45
N ASN A 252 -10.76 -7.66 16.56
CA ASN A 252 -10.58 -6.81 17.74
C ASN A 252 -9.51 -5.72 17.79
N GLN A 253 -8.76 -5.37 16.74
CA GLN A 253 -8.09 -4.05 16.72
C GLN A 253 -7.87 -3.57 15.28
N HIS A 254 -8.90 -3.01 14.68
CA HIS A 254 -8.79 -2.33 13.40
C HIS A 254 -7.88 -1.09 13.56
N MET A 255 -7.07 -0.77 12.55
CA MET A 255 -6.25 0.45 12.39
C MET A 255 -4.77 0.48 12.86
N LYS A 256 -4.36 0.00 14.05
CA LYS A 256 -2.96 0.21 14.52
C LYS A 256 -1.86 -0.37 13.60
N TYR A 257 -2.14 -1.50 12.94
CA TYR A 257 -1.16 -2.18 12.07
C TYR A 257 -1.20 -1.70 10.62
N LEU A 258 -2.35 -1.18 10.17
CA LEU A 258 -2.47 -0.53 8.86
C LEU A 258 -1.77 0.82 8.89
N GLU A 259 -1.78 1.52 10.03
CA GLU A 259 -0.95 2.71 10.30
C GLU A 259 0.55 2.36 10.31
N GLY A 260 0.95 1.29 11.02
CA GLY A 260 2.34 0.83 11.05
C GLY A 260 2.87 0.35 9.70
N MET A 261 2.09 -0.44 8.94
CA MET A 261 2.45 -0.87 7.58
C MET A 261 2.32 0.27 6.57
N GLY A 262 1.36 1.19 6.73
CA GLY A 262 1.23 2.41 5.93
C GLY A 262 2.42 3.35 6.16
N PHE A 263 2.95 3.40 7.38
CA PHE A 263 4.20 4.08 7.71
C PHE A 263 5.41 3.36 7.13
N CYS A 264 5.50 2.03 7.23
CA CYS A 264 6.56 1.27 6.54
C CYS A 264 6.49 1.44 5.02
N LEU A 265 5.29 1.54 4.45
CA LEU A 265 5.04 1.83 3.04
C LEU A 265 5.45 3.26 2.68
N ALA A 266 5.09 4.24 3.51
CA ALA A 266 5.51 5.63 3.35
C ALA A 266 7.03 5.78 3.48
N VAL A 267 7.67 5.03 4.38
CA VAL A 267 9.13 4.98 4.55
C VAL A 267 9.79 4.25 3.39
N ALA A 268 9.22 3.17 2.87
CA ALA A 268 9.72 2.46 1.69
C ALA A 268 9.59 3.33 0.42
N ILE A 269 8.45 4.02 0.24
CA ILE A 269 8.24 5.01 -0.82
C ILE A 269 9.20 6.18 -0.63
N PHE A 270 9.38 6.69 0.59
CA PHE A 270 10.29 7.79 0.88
C PHE A 270 11.75 7.40 0.67
N LEU A 271 12.17 6.20 1.06
CA LEU A 271 13.51 5.66 0.78
C LEU A 271 13.69 5.46 -0.72
N PHE A 272 12.69 4.89 -1.42
CA PHE A 272 12.72 4.74 -2.87
C PHE A 272 12.83 6.11 -3.57
N VAL A 273 12.06 7.11 -3.13
CA VAL A 273 12.09 8.49 -3.62
C VAL A 273 13.42 9.18 -3.27
N ALA A 274 13.91 9.06 -2.04
CA ALA A 274 15.18 9.68 -1.62
C ALA A 274 16.38 9.06 -2.35
N LEU A 275 16.34 7.76 -2.63
CA LEU A 275 17.35 7.02 -3.39
C LEU A 275 17.26 7.31 -4.89
N THR A 276 16.08 7.56 -5.43
CA THR A 276 15.89 7.97 -6.84
C THR A 276 16.18 9.46 -7.06
N LEU A 277 15.93 10.32 -6.07
CA LEU A 277 16.26 11.76 -6.07
C LEU A 277 17.76 12.04 -5.93
N SER A 278 18.59 11.05 -5.59
CA SER A 278 20.04 11.25 -5.48
C SER A 278 20.75 11.38 -6.84
N ASP A 279 20.04 11.15 -7.96
CA ASP A 279 20.63 11.15 -9.31
C ASP A 279 19.64 11.77 -10.35
N PRO A 280 19.52 13.10 -10.39
CA PRO A 280 18.50 13.84 -11.15
C PRO A 280 18.69 13.80 -12.68
N GLU A 281 19.73 13.20 -13.24
CA GLU A 281 19.81 12.98 -14.70
C GLU A 281 19.25 11.61 -15.12
N ASN A 282 19.25 10.64 -14.20
CA ASN A 282 18.91 9.24 -14.52
C ASN A 282 17.42 8.90 -14.29
N TRP A 283 16.70 9.67 -13.45
CA TRP A 283 15.27 9.46 -13.19
C TRP A 283 14.39 9.70 -14.42
N ARG A 284 14.76 10.66 -15.28
CA ARG A 284 13.97 11.03 -16.47
C ARG A 284 13.91 9.88 -17.47
N ASN A 285 14.99 9.11 -17.59
CA ASN A 285 15.04 7.95 -18.49
C ASN A 285 14.42 6.70 -17.83
N LYS A 286 14.66 6.47 -16.53
CA LYS A 286 14.16 5.27 -15.82
C LYS A 286 12.67 5.29 -15.45
N LEU A 287 12.09 6.46 -15.20
CA LEU A 287 10.64 6.64 -15.00
C LEU A 287 9.98 7.25 -16.24
N GLY A 288 10.71 7.56 -17.30
CA GLY A 288 10.26 8.31 -18.48
C GLY A 288 9.03 7.74 -19.18
N THR A 289 8.77 6.44 -18.99
CA THR A 289 7.61 5.70 -19.49
C THR A 289 6.79 5.02 -18.39
N SER A 290 7.06 5.31 -17.11
CA SER A 290 6.26 4.79 -16.00
C SER A 290 4.83 5.34 -16.08
N ASN A 291 3.86 4.41 -16.11
CA ASN A 291 2.42 4.68 -16.10
C ASN A 291 2.09 5.79 -15.09
N GLU A 292 1.54 6.91 -15.57
CA GLU A 292 1.04 8.04 -14.76
C GLU A 292 0.17 7.60 -13.58
N PHE A 293 -0.47 6.44 -13.74
CA PHE A 293 -1.15 5.67 -12.70
C PHE A 293 -0.35 5.54 -11.39
N ILE A 294 0.93 5.18 -11.45
CA ILE A 294 1.80 5.01 -10.26
C ILE A 294 2.14 6.38 -9.67
N ARG A 295 2.54 7.33 -10.52
CA ARG A 295 2.86 8.70 -10.09
C ARG A 295 1.69 9.33 -9.36
N SER A 296 0.47 9.09 -9.84
CA SER A 296 -0.75 9.63 -9.24
C SER A 296 -1.05 9.06 -7.84
N LEU A 297 -0.74 7.77 -7.59
CA LEU A 297 -0.82 7.14 -6.28
C LEU A 297 0.24 7.72 -5.32
N MET A 298 1.46 7.96 -5.83
CA MET A 298 2.50 8.63 -5.04
C MET A 298 2.12 10.07 -4.67
N VAL A 299 1.46 10.80 -5.57
CA VAL A 299 0.91 12.13 -5.25
C VAL A 299 -0.15 12.01 -4.16
N LEU A 300 -1.08 11.06 -4.26
CA LEU A 300 -2.14 10.85 -3.26
C LEU A 300 -1.56 10.63 -1.85
N LEU A 301 -0.57 9.75 -1.73
CA LEU A 301 0.04 9.36 -0.45
C LEU A 301 1.13 10.34 0.02
N GLY A 302 1.74 11.08 -0.91
CA GLY A 302 2.90 11.94 -0.66
C GLY A 302 2.58 13.43 -0.57
N LEU A 303 1.38 13.88 -0.96
CA LEU A 303 1.06 15.31 -1.01
C LEU A 303 1.28 16.05 0.32
N PRO A 304 0.87 15.53 1.49
CA PRO A 304 1.12 16.24 2.76
C PRO A 304 2.62 16.43 3.02
N ILE A 305 3.42 15.41 2.72
CA ILE A 305 4.87 15.44 2.85
C ILE A 305 5.47 16.46 1.88
N PHE A 306 4.95 16.51 0.65
CA PHE A 306 5.38 17.47 -0.38
C PHE A 306 5.06 18.92 0.02
N VAL A 307 3.91 19.18 0.63
CA VAL A 307 3.56 20.53 1.12
C VAL A 307 4.53 20.98 2.22
N ILE A 308 4.85 20.08 3.17
CA ILE A 308 5.85 20.35 4.21
C ILE A 308 7.22 20.63 3.57
N TYR A 309 7.62 19.83 2.58
CA TYR A 309 8.86 20.02 1.82
C TYR A 309 8.93 21.40 1.15
N LEU A 310 7.85 21.84 0.49
CA LEU A 310 7.79 23.17 -0.14
C LEU A 310 7.88 24.30 0.89
N ALA A 311 7.16 24.19 2.01
CA ALA A 311 7.21 25.17 3.10
C ALA A 311 8.62 25.29 3.69
N MET A 312 9.28 24.14 3.92
CA MET A 312 10.68 24.08 4.36
C MET A 312 11.60 24.74 3.34
N SER A 313 11.46 24.42 2.05
CA SER A 313 12.27 25.00 0.97
C SER A 313 12.13 26.52 0.87
N PHE A 314 10.91 27.04 1.00
CA PHE A 314 10.65 28.47 1.06
C PHE A 314 11.35 29.11 2.27
N LEU A 315 11.22 28.52 3.45
CA LEU A 315 11.86 29.02 4.67
C LEU A 315 13.40 29.01 4.54
N ASN A 316 13.96 27.96 3.94
CA ASN A 316 15.39 27.86 3.67
C ASN A 316 15.87 28.99 2.76
N GLN A 317 15.16 29.22 1.66
CA GLN A 317 15.50 30.31 0.76
C GLN A 317 15.41 31.68 1.42
N ARG A 318 14.46 31.88 2.35
CA ARG A 318 14.37 33.12 3.16
C ARG A 318 15.55 33.25 4.12
N ILE A 319 15.93 32.19 4.81
CA ILE A 319 17.08 32.18 5.73
C ILE A 319 18.38 32.46 4.97
N ARG A 320 18.59 31.87 3.78
CA ARG A 320 19.75 32.17 2.92
C ARG A 320 19.84 33.65 2.55
N ARG A 321 18.70 34.30 2.24
CA ARG A 321 18.65 35.75 1.95
C ARG A 321 18.99 36.58 3.18
N ILE A 322 18.44 36.24 4.34
CA ILE A 322 18.75 36.93 5.61
C ILE A 322 20.24 36.77 5.94
N ARG A 323 20.80 35.56 5.82
CA ARG A 323 22.24 35.30 6.04
C ARG A 323 23.12 36.13 5.12
N PHE A 324 22.74 36.26 3.85
CA PHE A 324 23.45 37.11 2.91
C PHE A 324 23.39 38.59 3.31
N LEU A 325 22.22 39.09 3.73
CA LEU A 325 22.09 40.47 4.22
C LEU A 325 22.90 40.71 5.49
N ILE A 326 22.90 39.76 6.43
CA ILE A 326 23.74 39.81 7.64
C ILE A 326 25.22 39.81 7.26
N TRP A 327 25.66 38.92 6.35
CA TRP A 327 27.03 38.91 5.87
C TRP A 327 27.41 40.22 5.18
N GLN A 328 26.53 40.82 4.38
CA GLN A 328 26.76 42.16 3.82
C GLN A 328 26.85 43.23 4.91
N MET A 329 26.07 43.15 5.99
CA MET A 329 26.17 44.09 7.10
C MET A 329 27.47 43.93 7.92
N PHE A 330 27.94 42.70 8.15
CA PHE A 330 29.12 42.43 9.00
C PHE A 330 30.45 42.38 8.22
N CYS A 331 30.43 42.03 6.94
CA CYS A 331 31.62 41.92 6.09
C CYS A 331 31.65 42.94 4.93
N GLY A 332 30.55 43.66 4.68
CA GLY A 332 30.45 44.67 3.60
C GLY A 332 31.14 46.01 3.90
N GLY A 333 31.90 46.12 5.00
CA GLY A 333 32.83 47.24 5.23
C GLY A 333 34.11 47.17 4.38
N ALA A 334 34.32 46.11 3.61
CA ALA A 334 35.47 45.94 2.73
C ALA A 334 35.05 45.90 1.26
N THR A 335 34.29 46.89 0.79
CA THR A 335 34.38 47.25 -0.64
C THR A 335 35.72 47.92 -0.83
N SER A 336 36.76 47.12 -1.06
CA SER A 336 38.02 47.62 -1.57
C SER A 336 37.74 48.27 -2.92
N SER A 337 37.95 49.57 -2.99
CA SER A 337 38.25 50.28 -4.22
C SER A 337 39.49 49.64 -4.85
N GLN A 338 39.32 48.62 -5.69
CA GLN A 338 40.34 48.30 -6.68
C GLN A 338 40.16 49.28 -7.83
N ASN A 339 40.93 50.37 -7.75
CA ASN A 339 41.30 51.13 -8.93
C ASN A 339 41.99 50.18 -9.90
N GLU A 340 41.51 50.17 -11.14
CA GLU A 340 42.22 49.65 -12.30
C GLU A 340 43.58 50.35 -12.39
N SER A 341 44.65 49.58 -12.23
CA SER A 341 45.96 49.91 -12.79
C SER A 341 46.28 48.84 -13.82
N GLU A 342 46.06 49.18 -15.09
CA GLU A 342 46.69 48.53 -16.24
C GLU A 342 48.21 48.66 -16.09
N ASP A 343 48.92 47.54 -15.96
CA ASP A 343 50.10 47.19 -16.76
C ASP A 343 50.95 46.06 -16.12
N ALA A 344 51.29 45.07 -16.96
CA ALA A 344 52.32 44.02 -16.80
C ALA A 344 51.95 42.70 -16.06
N PRO A 345 52.67 41.59 -16.34
CA PRO A 345 52.32 40.65 -17.41
C PRO A 345 51.90 39.27 -16.90
N ALA A 346 51.21 38.55 -17.79
CA ALA A 346 50.68 37.21 -17.60
C ALA A 346 51.77 36.17 -17.27
N GLU A 347 51.68 35.56 -16.08
CA GLU A 347 51.86 34.12 -15.87
C GLU A 347 51.55 33.75 -14.40
N SER A 348 50.74 32.69 -14.22
CA SER A 348 50.56 31.88 -13.00
C SER A 348 49.49 32.21 -11.93
N VAL A 349 48.46 33.02 -12.19
CA VAL A 349 47.34 33.19 -11.23
C VAL A 349 45.99 32.84 -11.84
N GLU A 350 45.74 31.54 -12.09
CA GLU A 350 44.44 31.05 -12.59
C GLU A 350 43.64 30.25 -11.55
N ALA A 351 44.16 30.03 -10.34
CA ALA A 351 43.49 29.20 -9.32
C ALA A 351 42.69 29.99 -8.27
N THR A 352 42.85 31.31 -8.15
CA THR A 352 42.31 32.05 -6.99
C THR A 352 41.22 33.07 -7.34
N SER A 353 41.16 33.56 -8.59
CA SER A 353 40.18 34.59 -9.00
C SER A 353 38.84 34.03 -9.50
N VAL A 354 38.77 32.75 -9.89
CA VAL A 354 37.52 32.06 -10.26
C VAL A 354 36.65 31.73 -9.04
N MET A 355 37.23 31.78 -7.83
CA MET A 355 36.64 31.24 -6.61
C MET A 355 35.72 32.22 -5.87
N SER A 356 35.86 33.53 -6.10
CA SER A 356 34.95 34.57 -5.58
C SER A 356 33.67 34.70 -6.43
N SER A 357 33.76 34.47 -7.74
CA SER A 357 32.63 34.61 -8.66
C SER A 357 31.66 33.41 -8.65
N SER A 358 32.08 32.20 -8.25
CA SER A 358 31.22 31.01 -8.31
C SER A 358 30.31 30.87 -7.09
N MET A 359 30.69 31.42 -5.92
CA MET A 359 29.83 31.48 -4.74
C MET A 359 28.79 32.61 -4.81
N PHE A 360 29.04 33.64 -5.63
CA PHE A 360 28.15 34.79 -5.85
C PHE A 360 27.51 34.83 -7.24
N SER A 361 27.56 33.72 -7.98
CA SER A 361 26.95 33.56 -9.30
C SER A 361 25.43 33.73 -9.25
N LYS A 362 24.97 34.82 -9.88
CA LYS A 362 23.59 35.21 -10.25
C LYS A 362 22.53 34.99 -9.18
N LYS A 363 22.18 36.12 -8.54
CA LYS A 363 20.91 36.46 -7.86
C LYS A 363 19.72 35.62 -8.37
N SER A 364 19.54 34.43 -7.82
CA SER A 364 18.36 33.61 -8.04
C SER A 364 17.22 34.24 -7.25
N ASN A 365 16.46 35.13 -7.90
CA ASN A 365 15.29 35.83 -7.33
C ASN A 365 14.12 34.88 -6.99
N GLY A 366 14.28 33.56 -7.10
CA GLY A 366 13.28 32.56 -6.78
C GLY A 366 12.91 32.49 -5.29
N TRP A 367 11.66 32.10 -5.04
CA TRP A 367 11.08 31.95 -3.70
C TRP A 367 11.49 30.65 -3.00
N PHE A 368 11.95 29.65 -3.76
CA PHE A 368 12.37 28.34 -3.28
C PHE A 368 13.87 28.11 -3.50
N THR A 369 14.42 27.04 -2.91
CA THR A 369 15.81 26.62 -3.18
C THR A 369 15.99 26.25 -4.65
N LYS A 370 17.24 26.22 -5.15
CA LYS A 370 17.53 25.87 -6.55
C LYS A 370 17.02 24.48 -6.90
N ILE A 371 17.24 23.49 -6.02
CA ILE A 371 16.79 22.10 -6.21
C ILE A 371 15.26 22.05 -6.32
N THR A 372 14.55 22.63 -5.34
CA THR A 372 13.09 22.66 -5.37
C THR A 372 12.56 23.44 -6.56
N SER A 373 13.23 24.52 -6.98
CA SER A 373 12.83 25.28 -8.16
C SER A 373 13.00 24.48 -9.45
N THR A 374 14.05 23.65 -9.55
CA THR A 374 14.24 22.70 -10.66
C THR A 374 13.15 21.64 -10.63
N GLN A 375 12.88 21.03 -9.47
CA GLN A 375 11.83 20.03 -9.31
C GLN A 375 10.42 20.59 -9.61
N ILE A 376 10.13 21.82 -9.17
CA ILE A 376 8.87 22.50 -9.52
C ILE A 376 8.79 22.71 -11.03
N ARG A 377 9.87 23.15 -11.68
CA ARG A 377 9.91 23.29 -13.15
C ARG A 377 9.73 21.95 -13.87
N GLU A 378 10.25 20.87 -13.30
CA GLU A 378 10.03 19.50 -13.80
C GLU A 378 8.59 19.04 -13.57
N LEU A 379 7.95 19.43 -12.46
CA LEU A 379 6.51 19.21 -12.26
C LEU A 379 5.66 20.06 -13.21
N GLU A 380 6.11 21.25 -13.56
CA GLU A 380 5.46 22.12 -14.56
C GLU A 380 5.49 21.52 -15.96
N THR A 381 6.51 20.72 -16.31
CA THR A 381 6.56 20.02 -17.60
C THR A 381 5.70 18.75 -17.63
N LEU A 382 5.21 18.28 -16.48
CA LEU A 382 4.29 17.14 -16.45
C LEU A 382 2.91 17.54 -16.97
N GLU A 383 2.21 16.57 -17.55
CA GLU A 383 0.78 16.66 -17.87
C GLU A 383 -0.05 16.66 -16.57
N CYS A 384 0.04 17.75 -15.80
CA CYS A 384 -0.58 17.92 -14.48
C CYS A 384 -2.06 17.55 -14.51
N SER A 385 -2.77 17.86 -15.59
CA SER A 385 -4.19 17.55 -15.70
C SER A 385 -4.45 16.03 -15.58
N LYS A 386 -3.75 15.21 -16.35
CA LYS A 386 -3.97 13.76 -16.38
C LYS A 386 -3.53 13.09 -15.08
N LEU A 387 -2.39 13.53 -14.53
CA LEU A 387 -1.89 13.11 -13.23
C LEU A 387 -2.92 13.36 -12.10
N LEU A 388 -3.43 14.59 -12.01
CA LEU A 388 -4.42 14.97 -11.00
C LEU A 388 -5.72 14.18 -11.12
N GLU A 389 -6.14 13.86 -12.34
CA GLU A 389 -7.34 13.08 -12.59
C GLU A 389 -7.20 11.64 -12.07
N TRP A 390 -6.08 10.99 -12.38
CA TRP A 390 -5.77 9.66 -11.82
C TRP A 390 -5.65 9.68 -10.30
N THR A 391 -5.09 10.73 -9.71
CA THR A 391 -5.01 10.88 -8.25
C THR A 391 -6.41 10.95 -7.63
N ILE A 392 -7.35 11.64 -8.27
CA ILE A 392 -8.74 11.70 -7.82
C ILE A 392 -9.40 10.32 -7.92
N TYR A 393 -9.19 9.56 -9.00
CA TYR A 393 -9.73 8.20 -9.11
C TYR A 393 -9.20 7.26 -8.04
N TRP A 394 -7.91 7.31 -7.74
CA TRP A 394 -7.33 6.52 -6.67
C TRP A 394 -7.95 6.87 -5.32
N GLY A 395 -8.09 8.16 -5.02
CA GLY A 395 -8.73 8.60 -3.80
C GLY A 395 -10.17 8.09 -3.70
N MET A 396 -10.93 8.18 -4.79
CA MET A 396 -12.31 7.66 -4.84
C MET A 396 -12.37 6.14 -4.65
N ALA A 397 -11.47 5.40 -5.29
CA ALA A 397 -11.40 3.95 -5.18
C ALA A 397 -11.04 3.51 -3.75
N ILE A 398 -10.06 4.16 -3.11
CA ILE A 398 -9.67 3.87 -1.72
C ILE A 398 -10.82 4.13 -0.75
N VAL A 399 -11.47 5.29 -0.84
CA VAL A 399 -12.63 5.62 0.00
C VAL A 399 -13.74 4.59 -0.18
N ALA A 400 -14.10 4.27 -1.43
CA ALA A 400 -15.13 3.27 -1.73
C ALA A 400 -14.78 1.89 -1.12
N CYS A 401 -13.55 1.42 -1.29
CA CYS A 401 -13.10 0.15 -0.72
C CYS A 401 -13.19 0.13 0.81
N LEU A 402 -12.78 1.20 1.50
CA LEU A 402 -12.85 1.29 2.96
C LEU A 402 -14.29 1.19 3.48
N PHE A 403 -15.23 1.89 2.83
CA PHE A 403 -16.65 1.80 3.20
C PHE A 403 -17.25 0.43 2.89
N VAL A 404 -16.93 -0.17 1.73
CA VAL A 404 -17.40 -1.52 1.38
C VAL A 404 -16.96 -2.55 2.42
N VAL A 405 -15.70 -2.50 2.86
CA VAL A 405 -15.19 -3.41 3.89
C VAL A 405 -15.94 -3.21 5.22
N ALA A 406 -16.13 -1.97 5.66
CA ALA A 406 -16.84 -1.66 6.90
C ALA A 406 -18.29 -2.19 6.89
N TYR A 407 -19.04 -1.93 5.83
CA TYR A 407 -20.43 -2.39 5.73
C TYR A 407 -20.55 -3.90 5.49
N THR A 408 -19.55 -4.54 4.89
CA THR A 408 -19.56 -5.99 4.69
C THR A 408 -19.64 -6.72 6.03
N ASN A 409 -18.91 -6.28 7.05
CA ASN A 409 -18.97 -6.89 8.38
C ASN A 409 -20.37 -6.78 9.01
N VAL A 410 -21.02 -5.62 8.88
CA VAL A 410 -22.40 -5.40 9.37
C VAL A 410 -23.40 -6.32 8.68
N ILE A 411 -23.32 -6.42 7.34
CA ILE A 411 -24.20 -7.29 6.56
C ILE A 411 -23.98 -8.75 6.95
N LEU A 412 -22.72 -9.18 7.11
CA LEU A 412 -22.41 -10.54 7.52
C LEU A 412 -22.99 -10.85 8.90
N SER A 413 -22.74 -10.00 9.91
CA SER A 413 -23.33 -10.14 11.26
C SER A 413 -24.87 -10.21 11.22
N TRP A 414 -25.51 -9.36 10.41
CA TRP A 414 -26.97 -9.39 10.24
C TRP A 414 -27.46 -10.72 9.65
N VAL A 415 -26.75 -11.27 8.66
CA VAL A 415 -27.03 -12.61 8.11
C VAL A 415 -26.84 -13.69 9.18
N ILE A 416 -25.86 -13.56 10.08
CA ILE A 416 -25.68 -14.48 11.22
C ILE A 416 -26.93 -14.49 12.10
N GLY A 417 -27.43 -13.31 12.48
CA GLY A 417 -28.63 -13.18 13.32
C GLY A 417 -29.88 -13.83 12.71
N ILE A 418 -30.06 -13.73 11.38
CA ILE A 418 -31.20 -14.37 10.69
C ILE A 418 -31.07 -15.90 10.64
N THR A 419 -29.85 -16.39 10.47
CA THR A 419 -29.59 -17.81 10.22
C THR A 419 -29.47 -18.64 11.49
N GLU A 420 -29.28 -18.03 12.66
CA GLU A 420 -29.10 -18.75 13.93
C GLU A 420 -30.25 -19.71 14.28
N LYS A 421 -31.50 -19.34 13.93
CA LYS A 421 -32.71 -20.13 14.21
C LYS A 421 -33.19 -20.96 13.02
N SER A 422 -32.46 -20.94 11.91
CA SER A 422 -32.89 -21.55 10.65
C SER A 422 -32.41 -23.00 10.51
N HIS A 423 -33.16 -23.81 9.76
CA HIS A 423 -32.75 -25.16 9.38
C HIS A 423 -31.44 -25.11 8.56
N PRO A 424 -30.50 -26.07 8.71
CA PRO A 424 -29.18 -26.02 8.09
C PRO A 424 -29.23 -25.96 6.56
N GLY A 425 -30.22 -26.59 5.93
CA GLY A 425 -30.44 -26.44 4.49
C GLY A 425 -30.72 -24.99 4.05
N LEU A 426 -31.47 -24.23 4.86
CA LEU A 426 -31.69 -22.81 4.62
C LEU A 426 -30.43 -22.00 4.90
N VAL A 427 -29.67 -22.33 5.95
CA VAL A 427 -28.38 -21.68 6.23
C VAL A 427 -27.41 -21.88 5.06
N GLY A 428 -27.32 -23.09 4.50
CA GLY A 428 -26.52 -23.36 3.31
C GLY A 428 -26.97 -22.53 2.10
N LEU A 429 -28.27 -22.38 1.89
CA LEU A 429 -28.82 -21.51 0.85
C LEU A 429 -28.46 -20.03 1.07
N TYR A 430 -28.58 -19.53 2.30
CA TYR A 430 -28.17 -18.16 2.64
C TYR A 430 -26.67 -17.95 2.41
N VAL A 431 -25.82 -18.90 2.79
CA VAL A 431 -24.37 -18.83 2.52
C VAL A 431 -24.10 -18.75 1.02
N ILE A 432 -24.81 -19.54 0.19
CA ILE A 432 -24.67 -19.48 -1.28
C ILE A 432 -25.13 -18.11 -1.79
N ILE A 433 -26.31 -17.63 -1.40
CA ILE A 433 -26.86 -16.35 -1.88
C ILE A 433 -25.96 -15.18 -1.48
N THR A 434 -25.59 -15.10 -0.20
CA THR A 434 -24.68 -14.06 0.31
C THR A 434 -23.34 -14.13 -0.40
N GLY A 435 -22.78 -15.33 -0.58
CA GLY A 435 -21.56 -15.52 -1.34
C GLY A 435 -21.67 -15.04 -2.79
N LEU A 436 -22.77 -15.34 -3.48
CA LEU A 436 -23.01 -14.87 -4.85
C LEU A 436 -23.07 -13.34 -4.93
N VAL A 437 -23.79 -12.70 -4.02
CA VAL A 437 -23.88 -11.22 -3.95
C VAL A 437 -22.50 -10.61 -3.70
N MET A 438 -21.74 -11.18 -2.77
CA MET A 438 -20.38 -10.73 -2.45
C MET A 438 -19.43 -10.93 -3.63
N PHE A 439 -19.47 -12.07 -4.32
CA PHE A 439 -18.65 -12.31 -5.50
C PHE A 439 -19.00 -11.40 -6.69
N VAL A 440 -20.22 -10.86 -6.78
CA VAL A 440 -20.56 -9.85 -7.80
C VAL A 440 -19.88 -8.50 -7.52
N ASN A 441 -19.47 -8.25 -6.28
CA ASN A 441 -18.75 -7.04 -5.93
C ASN A 441 -17.24 -7.20 -6.19
N PRO A 442 -16.64 -6.43 -7.11
CA PRO A 442 -15.22 -6.54 -7.43
C PRO A 442 -14.28 -6.17 -6.26
N ALA A 443 -14.77 -5.44 -5.26
CA ALA A 443 -13.98 -5.04 -4.10
C ALA A 443 -13.96 -6.12 -2.99
N VAL A 444 -14.84 -7.13 -3.08
CA VAL A 444 -14.94 -8.16 -2.04
C VAL A 444 -14.13 -9.38 -2.47
N PRO A 445 -13.16 -9.81 -1.65
CA PRO A 445 -12.37 -10.98 -1.97
C PRO A 445 -13.11 -12.30 -1.68
N GLY A 446 -12.70 -13.38 -2.35
CA GLY A 446 -13.32 -14.70 -2.18
C GLY A 446 -13.03 -15.41 -0.86
N THR A 447 -11.84 -15.25 -0.27
CA THR A 447 -11.43 -16.00 0.92
C THR A 447 -12.35 -15.80 2.14
N PRO A 448 -12.77 -14.57 2.49
CA PRO A 448 -13.74 -14.34 3.58
C PRO A 448 -15.08 -15.03 3.35
N ILE A 449 -15.53 -15.19 2.11
CA ILE A 449 -16.80 -15.88 1.79
C ILE A 449 -16.69 -17.38 2.14
N TYR A 450 -15.55 -17.99 1.82
CA TYR A 450 -15.30 -19.40 2.17
C TYR A 450 -15.12 -19.58 3.68
N ALA A 451 -14.42 -18.67 4.35
CA ALA A 451 -14.32 -18.68 5.81
C ALA A 451 -15.70 -18.54 6.46
N PHE A 452 -16.54 -17.64 5.95
CA PHE A 452 -17.92 -17.46 6.40
C PHE A 452 -18.75 -18.75 6.26
N ALA A 453 -18.55 -19.54 5.20
CA ALA A 453 -19.22 -20.83 5.05
C ALA A 453 -18.83 -21.84 6.15
N GLY A 454 -17.59 -21.80 6.64
CA GLY A 454 -17.15 -22.59 7.80
C GLY A 454 -17.71 -22.08 9.12
N LEU A 455 -17.74 -20.76 9.28
CA LEU A 455 -18.27 -20.06 10.46
C LEU A 455 -19.78 -20.29 10.66
N MET A 456 -20.54 -20.40 9.57
CA MET A 456 -22.00 -20.39 9.64
C MET A 456 -22.65 -21.75 9.50
N PHE A 457 -22.24 -22.52 8.49
CA PHE A 457 -22.95 -23.74 8.15
C PHE A 457 -22.68 -24.87 9.14
N ILE A 458 -21.42 -25.02 9.59
CA ILE A 458 -21.02 -26.14 10.44
C ILE A 458 -21.74 -26.12 11.79
N PRO A 459 -21.81 -24.98 12.51
CA PRO A 459 -22.56 -24.92 13.78
C PRO A 459 -24.05 -25.17 13.62
N SER A 460 -24.66 -24.66 12.53
CA SER A 460 -26.08 -24.87 12.25
C SER A 460 -26.39 -26.35 11.97
N TYR A 461 -25.52 -27.03 11.21
CA TYR A 461 -25.66 -28.45 10.91
C TYR A 461 -25.51 -29.32 12.17
N GLU A 462 -24.56 -28.98 13.04
CA GLU A 462 -24.36 -29.66 14.32
C GLU A 462 -25.56 -29.45 15.27
N LYS A 463 -26.07 -28.22 15.41
CA LYS A 463 -27.26 -27.91 16.22
C LYS A 463 -28.49 -28.74 15.80
N SER A 464 -28.55 -29.15 14.54
CA SER A 464 -29.63 -29.99 13.99
C SER A 464 -29.43 -31.49 14.19
N GLY A 465 -28.41 -31.91 14.94
CA GLY A 465 -28.07 -33.31 15.21
C GLY A 465 -27.14 -33.94 14.17
N GLY A 466 -26.59 -33.17 13.24
CA GLY A 466 -25.65 -33.64 12.23
C GLY A 466 -24.23 -33.84 12.78
N SER A 467 -23.47 -34.77 12.20
CA SER A 467 -22.05 -34.93 12.54
C SER A 467 -21.24 -33.72 12.07
N ARG A 468 -20.35 -33.21 12.94
CA ARG A 468 -19.43 -32.11 12.63
C ARG A 468 -18.59 -32.36 11.37
N ILE A 469 -18.10 -33.60 11.22
CA ILE A 469 -17.27 -34.00 10.08
C ILE A 469 -18.09 -33.90 8.79
N ALA A 470 -19.33 -34.36 8.81
CA ALA A 470 -20.22 -34.22 7.67
C ALA A 470 -20.53 -32.75 7.36
N GLY A 471 -20.79 -31.93 8.39
CA GLY A 471 -20.97 -30.47 8.24
C GLY A 471 -19.77 -29.81 7.56
N LEU A 472 -18.55 -30.17 7.96
CA LEU A 472 -17.30 -29.67 7.37
C LEU A 472 -17.16 -30.04 5.88
N PHE A 473 -17.38 -31.30 5.51
CA PHE A 473 -17.34 -31.73 4.11
C PHE A 473 -18.40 -31.03 3.26
N ILE A 474 -19.60 -30.87 3.80
CA ILE A 474 -20.68 -30.14 3.12
C ILE A 474 -20.29 -28.67 2.95
N SER A 475 -19.66 -28.01 3.94
CA SER A 475 -19.16 -26.64 3.78
C SER A 475 -18.11 -26.50 2.68
N PHE A 476 -17.23 -27.49 2.48
CA PHE A 476 -16.30 -27.48 1.34
C PHE A 476 -17.03 -27.53 0.00
N ILE A 477 -18.05 -28.39 -0.09
CA ILE A 477 -18.88 -28.53 -1.29
C ILE A 477 -19.67 -27.23 -1.53
N ILE A 478 -20.28 -26.65 -0.49
CA ILE A 478 -20.98 -25.36 -0.57
C ILE A 478 -20.04 -24.28 -1.07
N GLY A 479 -18.84 -24.14 -0.49
CA GLY A 479 -17.85 -23.15 -0.94
C GLY A 479 -17.47 -23.31 -2.42
N LEU A 480 -17.24 -24.55 -2.86
CA LEU A 480 -16.94 -24.85 -4.26
C LEU A 480 -18.14 -24.54 -5.18
N ILE A 481 -19.35 -24.95 -4.81
CA ILE A 481 -20.57 -24.67 -5.57
C ILE A 481 -20.78 -23.16 -5.68
N THR A 482 -20.69 -22.42 -4.58
CA THR A 482 -20.81 -20.95 -4.57
C THR A 482 -19.82 -20.32 -5.54
N LYS A 483 -18.56 -20.78 -5.56
CA LYS A 483 -17.54 -20.28 -6.49
C LYS A 483 -17.86 -20.60 -7.96
N LEU A 484 -18.28 -21.83 -8.27
CA LEU A 484 -18.62 -22.21 -9.64
C LEU A 484 -19.89 -21.50 -10.14
N LEU A 485 -20.88 -21.30 -9.27
CA LEU A 485 -22.08 -20.52 -9.57
C LEU A 485 -21.74 -19.04 -9.77
N ALA A 486 -20.88 -18.46 -8.92
CA ALA A 486 -20.40 -17.10 -9.07
C ALA A 486 -19.68 -16.92 -10.42
N CYS A 487 -18.77 -17.83 -10.76
CA CYS A 487 -18.06 -17.84 -12.03
C CYS A 487 -19.04 -17.93 -13.21
N THR A 488 -20.04 -18.81 -13.12
CA THR A 488 -21.08 -18.96 -14.15
C THR A 488 -21.88 -17.67 -14.34
N MET A 489 -22.34 -17.06 -13.24
CA MET A 489 -23.11 -15.83 -13.28
C MET A 489 -22.27 -14.66 -13.80
N GLN A 490 -21.05 -14.49 -13.31
CA GLN A 490 -20.11 -13.46 -13.76
C GLN A 490 -19.76 -13.64 -15.25
N GLN A 491 -19.52 -14.85 -15.71
CA GLN A 491 -19.18 -15.12 -17.11
C GLN A 491 -20.39 -14.94 -18.05
N LYS A 492 -21.55 -15.50 -17.68
CA LYS A 492 -22.73 -15.54 -18.57
C LYS A 492 -23.68 -14.37 -18.42
N ALA A 493 -24.00 -13.97 -17.20
CA ALA A 493 -24.95 -12.87 -16.98
C ALA A 493 -24.29 -11.51 -17.18
N ILE A 494 -23.03 -11.35 -16.74
CA ILE A 494 -22.32 -10.07 -16.78
C ILE A 494 -21.36 -10.02 -17.99
N GLY A 495 -20.38 -10.90 -18.04
CA GLY A 495 -19.30 -10.87 -19.03
C GLY A 495 -19.78 -11.01 -20.47
N GLN A 496 -20.64 -11.99 -20.76
CA GLN A 496 -21.19 -12.15 -22.11
C GLN A 496 -22.09 -10.96 -22.50
N SER A 497 -22.90 -10.44 -21.57
CA SER A 497 -23.66 -9.20 -21.80
C SER A 497 -22.74 -8.01 -22.10
N PHE A 498 -21.62 -7.91 -21.38
CA PHE A 498 -20.60 -6.87 -21.57
C PHE A 498 -19.83 -7.00 -22.90
N SER A 499 -19.70 -8.21 -23.43
CA SER A 499 -19.05 -8.45 -24.73
C SER A 499 -19.72 -7.70 -25.89
N HIS A 500 -21.03 -7.42 -25.79
CA HIS A 500 -21.77 -6.70 -26.82
C HIS A 500 -21.46 -5.20 -26.86
N PHE A 501 -20.87 -4.64 -25.79
CA PHE A 501 -20.54 -3.23 -25.72
C PHE A 501 -19.09 -3.00 -26.18
N VAL A 502 -18.92 -2.37 -27.35
CA VAL A 502 -17.61 -2.00 -27.90
C VAL A 502 -16.75 -1.28 -26.87
N LYS A 503 -17.31 -0.31 -26.15
CA LYS A 503 -16.62 0.45 -25.11
C LYS A 503 -16.07 -0.39 -23.95
N ILE A 504 -16.76 -1.48 -23.59
CA ILE A 504 -16.27 -2.38 -22.53
C ILE A 504 -15.14 -3.26 -23.09
N ARG A 505 -15.29 -3.79 -24.30
CA ARG A 505 -14.21 -4.53 -25.01
C ARG A 505 -12.95 -3.68 -25.18
N GLN A 506 -13.13 -2.39 -25.46
CA GLN A 506 -12.07 -1.39 -25.54
C GLN A 506 -11.41 -1.13 -24.18
N MET A 507 -12.21 -0.97 -23.12
CA MET A 507 -11.70 -0.74 -21.75
C MET A 507 -10.84 -1.90 -21.22
N VAL A 508 -11.17 -3.15 -21.58
CA VAL A 508 -10.35 -4.32 -21.23
C VAL A 508 -9.20 -4.55 -22.21
N ASP A 509 -9.04 -3.68 -23.21
CA ASP A 509 -7.99 -3.72 -24.22
C ASP A 509 -7.92 -5.09 -24.92
N ILE A 510 -9.05 -5.51 -25.52
CA ILE A 510 -9.20 -6.84 -26.13
C ILE A 510 -8.22 -7.13 -27.26
N ASN A 511 -7.70 -6.08 -27.91
CA ASN A 511 -6.77 -6.15 -29.03
C ASN A 511 -5.31 -6.22 -28.60
N SER A 512 -4.98 -5.95 -27.32
CA SER A 512 -3.63 -6.11 -26.81
C SER A 512 -3.10 -7.54 -26.91
N ASP A 513 -1.78 -7.68 -27.09
CA ASP A 513 -1.12 -8.98 -27.09
C ASP A 513 -1.29 -9.72 -25.76
N LEU A 514 -1.34 -8.98 -24.63
CA LEU A 514 -1.63 -9.54 -23.32
C LEU A 514 -3.00 -10.22 -23.29
N MET A 515 -4.03 -9.54 -23.79
CA MET A 515 -5.39 -10.05 -23.75
C MET A 515 -5.59 -11.19 -24.76
N ARG A 516 -5.02 -11.06 -25.97
CA ARG A 516 -5.04 -12.11 -26.99
C ARG A 516 -4.26 -13.36 -26.55
N GLY A 517 -3.12 -13.19 -25.90
CA GLY A 517 -2.36 -14.28 -25.27
C GLY A 517 -3.14 -14.96 -24.14
N THR A 518 -3.82 -14.17 -23.30
CA THR A 518 -4.70 -14.71 -22.25
C THR A 518 -5.86 -15.49 -22.85
N LYS A 519 -6.50 -14.97 -23.91
CA LYS A 519 -7.55 -15.66 -24.68
C LYS A 519 -7.04 -16.97 -25.26
N LEU A 520 -5.83 -16.99 -25.83
CA LEU A 520 -5.20 -18.19 -26.39
C LEU A 520 -5.03 -19.29 -25.34
N ILE A 521 -4.51 -18.94 -24.16
CA ILE A 521 -4.33 -19.89 -23.04
C ILE A 521 -5.68 -20.43 -22.57
N LEU A 522 -6.66 -19.55 -22.37
CA LEU A 522 -7.95 -19.92 -21.81
C LEU A 522 -8.87 -20.62 -22.82
N SER A 523 -8.65 -20.44 -24.11
CA SER A 523 -9.41 -21.13 -25.17
C SER A 523 -8.96 -22.56 -25.43
N ASP A 524 -7.77 -22.97 -24.95
CA ASP A 524 -7.25 -24.32 -25.16
C ASP A 524 -8.20 -25.38 -24.61
N SER A 525 -8.61 -26.36 -25.40
CA SER A 525 -9.45 -27.48 -24.94
C SER A 525 -8.84 -28.27 -23.77
N LYS A 526 -7.50 -28.27 -23.64
CA LYS A 526 -6.78 -29.02 -22.62
C LYS A 526 -6.74 -28.25 -21.30
N LEU A 527 -6.76 -29.00 -20.19
CA LEU A 527 -6.54 -28.46 -18.85
C LEU A 527 -5.04 -28.25 -18.62
N THR A 528 -4.52 -27.10 -19.06
CA THR A 528 -3.11 -26.74 -18.88
C THR A 528 -2.88 -26.07 -17.53
N VAL A 529 -1.64 -26.16 -17.01
CA VAL A 529 -1.24 -25.45 -15.78
C VAL A 529 -1.42 -23.95 -15.94
N ALA A 530 -1.16 -23.40 -17.13
CA ALA A 530 -1.35 -21.99 -17.44
C ALA A 530 -2.83 -21.57 -17.27
N LYS A 531 -3.76 -22.34 -17.85
CA LYS A 531 -5.20 -22.11 -17.70
C LYS A 531 -5.65 -22.14 -16.24
N VAL A 532 -5.28 -23.19 -15.51
CA VAL A 532 -5.63 -23.33 -14.08
C VAL A 532 -5.05 -22.18 -13.26
N SER A 533 -3.80 -21.80 -13.52
CA SER A 533 -3.13 -20.73 -12.78
C SER A 533 -3.83 -19.39 -12.98
N ILE A 534 -4.24 -19.06 -14.21
CA ILE A 534 -4.99 -17.82 -14.49
C ILE A 534 -6.34 -17.85 -13.77
N LEU A 535 -7.10 -18.96 -13.87
CA LEU A 535 -8.44 -19.06 -13.32
C LEU A 535 -8.51 -19.10 -11.79
N CYS A 536 -7.49 -19.67 -11.13
CA CYS A 536 -7.42 -19.75 -9.67
C CYS A 536 -6.58 -18.62 -9.04
N GLY A 537 -5.67 -18.02 -9.80
CA GLY A 537 -4.76 -16.98 -9.31
C GLY A 537 -5.27 -15.57 -9.53
N GLY A 538 -6.07 -15.35 -10.59
CA GLY A 538 -6.67 -14.06 -10.89
C GLY A 538 -7.76 -13.68 -9.88
N PRO A 539 -8.09 -12.36 -9.74
CA PRO A 539 -9.18 -11.93 -8.90
C PRO A 539 -10.52 -12.45 -9.46
N ASP A 540 -11.39 -12.94 -8.59
CA ASP A 540 -12.55 -13.77 -8.96
C ASP A 540 -13.49 -13.09 -9.96
N TRP A 541 -13.91 -11.85 -9.66
CA TRP A 541 -14.82 -11.06 -10.49
C TRP A 541 -14.22 -10.71 -11.86
N PRO A 542 -13.08 -9.98 -11.95
CA PRO A 542 -12.56 -9.56 -13.24
C PRO A 542 -12.16 -10.74 -14.12
N THR A 543 -11.63 -11.83 -13.56
CA THR A 543 -11.24 -13.02 -14.34
C THR A 543 -12.46 -13.69 -14.98
N SER A 544 -13.53 -13.90 -14.22
CA SER A 544 -14.74 -14.59 -14.72
C SER A 544 -15.54 -13.73 -15.69
N VAL A 545 -15.67 -12.42 -15.41
CA VAL A 545 -16.29 -11.46 -16.33
C VAL A 545 -15.49 -11.39 -17.64
N LEU A 546 -14.16 -11.34 -17.55
CA LEU A 546 -13.30 -11.33 -18.73
C LEU A 546 -13.44 -12.60 -19.56
N CYS A 547 -13.56 -13.77 -18.94
CA CYS A 547 -13.84 -15.01 -19.67
C CYS A 547 -15.16 -14.92 -20.48
N GLY A 548 -16.14 -14.16 -19.97
CA GLY A 548 -17.39 -13.89 -20.67
C GLY A 548 -17.21 -12.92 -21.82
N ILE A 549 -16.46 -11.84 -21.61
CA ILE A 549 -16.14 -10.84 -22.65
C ILE A 549 -15.39 -11.49 -23.82
N LEU A 550 -14.45 -12.40 -23.52
CA LEU A 550 -13.66 -13.14 -24.52
C LEU A 550 -14.44 -14.27 -25.22
N GLY A 551 -15.69 -14.53 -24.81
CA GLY A 551 -16.56 -15.54 -25.42
C GLY A 551 -16.14 -16.99 -25.14
N LEU A 552 -15.49 -17.26 -24.00
CA LEU A 552 -14.94 -18.58 -23.69
C LEU A 552 -16.02 -19.61 -23.32
N ASN A 553 -15.73 -20.90 -23.54
CA ASN A 553 -16.63 -21.99 -23.21
C ASN A 553 -16.76 -22.16 -21.68
N LEU A 554 -17.97 -22.01 -21.15
CA LEU A 554 -18.25 -22.08 -19.70
C LEU A 554 -17.75 -23.38 -19.06
N LEU A 555 -18.00 -24.54 -19.67
CA LEU A 555 -17.63 -25.82 -19.07
C LEU A 555 -16.11 -25.94 -18.92
N SER A 556 -15.35 -25.51 -19.93
CA SER A 556 -13.88 -25.49 -19.86
C SER A 556 -13.37 -24.58 -18.75
N ILE A 557 -14.01 -23.42 -18.55
CA ILE A 557 -13.65 -22.48 -17.47
C ILE A 557 -13.99 -23.08 -16.11
N LEU A 558 -15.20 -23.62 -15.91
CA LEU A 558 -15.59 -24.22 -14.63
C LEU A 558 -14.68 -25.40 -14.24
N VAL A 559 -14.33 -26.27 -15.20
CA VAL A 559 -13.37 -27.36 -14.96
C VAL A 559 -11.98 -26.80 -14.63
N GLY A 560 -11.55 -25.75 -15.33
CA GLY A 560 -10.31 -25.03 -15.05
C GLY A 560 -10.25 -24.37 -13.67
N THR A 561 -11.41 -24.01 -13.10
CA THR A 561 -11.55 -23.39 -11.77
C THR A 561 -11.65 -24.42 -10.64
N LEU A 562 -11.96 -25.71 -10.90
CA LEU A 562 -12.08 -26.74 -9.85
C LEU A 562 -10.88 -26.79 -8.87
N PRO A 563 -9.62 -26.59 -9.28
CA PRO A 563 -8.47 -26.57 -8.36
C PRO A 563 -8.51 -25.45 -7.30
N VAL A 564 -9.45 -24.50 -7.39
CA VAL A 564 -9.74 -23.52 -6.33
C VAL A 564 -10.12 -24.18 -5.01
N ILE A 565 -10.51 -25.47 -5.02
CA ILE A 565 -10.73 -26.25 -3.79
C ILE A 565 -9.52 -26.23 -2.85
N CYS A 566 -8.30 -26.10 -3.40
CA CYS A 566 -7.07 -25.93 -2.62
C CYS A 566 -7.04 -24.62 -1.80
N ILE A 567 -7.83 -23.62 -2.17
CA ILE A 567 -8.02 -22.36 -1.43
C ILE A 567 -9.28 -22.45 -0.55
N VAL A 568 -10.37 -23.03 -1.06
CA VAL A 568 -11.65 -23.16 -0.34
C VAL A 568 -11.49 -23.99 0.94
N VAL A 569 -10.85 -25.16 0.87
CA VAL A 569 -10.70 -26.05 2.03
C VAL A 569 -9.97 -25.35 3.20
N PRO A 570 -8.77 -24.78 3.01
CA PRO A 570 -8.11 -24.05 4.09
C PRO A 570 -8.90 -22.81 4.53
N ALA A 571 -9.58 -22.10 3.63
CA ALA A 571 -10.40 -20.95 4.05
C ALA A 571 -11.61 -21.35 4.93
N VAL A 572 -12.34 -22.40 4.55
CA VAL A 572 -13.46 -22.95 5.36
C VAL A 572 -12.95 -23.44 6.71
N LEU A 573 -11.81 -24.14 6.73
CA LEU A 573 -11.19 -24.58 7.99
C LEU A 573 -10.81 -23.40 8.86
N SER A 574 -10.24 -22.35 8.28
CA SER A 574 -9.96 -21.10 9.00
C SER A 574 -11.25 -20.57 9.65
N GLY A 575 -12.35 -20.43 8.92
CA GLY A 575 -13.62 -19.99 9.53
C GLY A 575 -14.24 -20.94 10.56
N TYR A 576 -13.94 -22.23 10.51
CA TYR A 576 -14.46 -23.24 11.45
C TYR A 576 -13.81 -23.17 12.83
N PHE A 577 -12.48 -23.00 12.89
CA PHE A 577 -11.73 -23.08 14.14
C PHE A 577 -12.08 -22.01 15.20
N PRO A 578 -12.46 -20.77 14.86
CA PRO A 578 -12.99 -19.80 15.82
C PRO A 578 -14.21 -20.29 16.59
N ILE A 579 -15.09 -21.09 16.00
CA ILE A 579 -16.25 -21.64 16.71
C ILE A 579 -15.81 -22.62 17.79
N LEU A 580 -14.82 -23.46 17.48
CA LEU A 580 -14.32 -24.46 18.42
C LEU A 580 -13.65 -23.85 19.65
N GLN A 581 -13.36 -22.56 19.63
CA GLN A 581 -12.85 -21.81 20.78
C GLN A 581 -13.94 -21.53 21.83
N ARG A 582 -15.23 -21.66 21.49
CA ARG A 582 -16.34 -21.37 22.39
C ARG A 582 -16.56 -22.53 23.37
N GLY A 583 -16.47 -22.24 24.68
CA GLY A 583 -16.81 -23.20 25.75
C GLY A 583 -15.81 -24.35 25.96
N VAL A 584 -14.61 -24.25 25.39
CA VAL A 584 -13.52 -25.21 25.60
C VAL A 584 -12.49 -24.64 26.58
N SER A 585 -11.66 -25.51 27.15
CA SER A 585 -10.57 -25.07 28.02
C SER A 585 -9.59 -24.18 27.26
N ASP A 586 -8.89 -23.31 27.99
CA ASP A 586 -7.92 -22.38 27.42
C ASP A 586 -6.83 -23.08 26.58
N GLU A 587 -6.42 -24.30 26.95
CA GLU A 587 -5.47 -25.07 26.15
C GLU A 587 -6.01 -25.48 24.78
N GLU A 588 -7.26 -25.90 24.71
CA GLU A 588 -7.92 -26.24 23.46
C GLU A 588 -8.22 -24.98 22.62
N LYS A 589 -8.61 -23.88 23.27
CA LYS A 589 -8.78 -22.57 22.63
C LYS A 589 -7.52 -22.14 21.88
N ARG A 590 -6.35 -22.24 22.53
CA ARG A 590 -5.04 -21.98 21.92
C ARG A 590 -4.76 -22.87 20.72
N LYS A 591 -5.12 -24.15 20.81
CA LYS A 591 -4.93 -25.13 19.72
C LYS A 591 -5.76 -24.74 18.50
N TYR A 592 -7.02 -24.41 18.67
CA TYR A 592 -7.90 -24.01 17.58
C TYR A 592 -7.49 -22.68 16.96
N GLN A 593 -7.03 -21.73 17.77
CA GLN A 593 -6.51 -20.46 17.25
C GLN A 593 -5.27 -20.65 16.35
N ARG A 594 -4.40 -21.62 16.65
CA ARG A 594 -3.26 -21.98 15.77
C ARG A 594 -3.73 -22.51 14.43
N PHE A 595 -4.77 -23.34 14.44
CA PHE A 595 -5.34 -23.86 13.21
C PHE A 595 -6.04 -22.79 12.39
N PHE A 596 -6.79 -21.88 13.03
CA PHE A 596 -7.38 -20.71 12.36
C PHE A 596 -6.33 -19.96 11.52
N VAL A 597 -5.21 -19.58 12.14
CA VAL A 597 -4.13 -18.84 11.50
C VAL A 597 -3.42 -19.69 10.43
N LEU A 598 -3.08 -20.94 10.75
CA LEU A 598 -2.42 -21.84 9.80
C LEU A 598 -3.21 -21.99 8.51
N PHE A 599 -4.50 -22.28 8.62
CA PHE A 599 -5.33 -22.51 7.45
C PHE A 599 -5.62 -21.21 6.69
N GLY A 600 -5.71 -20.06 7.37
CA GLY A 600 -5.74 -18.76 6.69
C GLY A 600 -4.47 -18.51 5.86
N ILE A 601 -3.28 -18.79 6.42
CA ILE A 601 -1.99 -18.64 5.73
C ILE A 601 -1.92 -19.59 4.52
N LEU A 602 -2.34 -20.86 4.69
CA LEU A 602 -2.35 -21.82 3.60
C LEU A 602 -3.24 -21.36 2.44
N ALA A 603 -4.44 -20.84 2.74
CA ALA A 603 -5.32 -20.28 1.71
C ALA A 603 -4.64 -19.12 0.95
N GLY A 604 -4.00 -18.20 1.67
CA GLY A 604 -3.25 -17.09 1.07
C GLY A 604 -2.04 -17.54 0.24
N LEU A 605 -1.28 -18.53 0.71
CA LEU A 605 -0.14 -19.10 0.00
C LEU A 605 -0.55 -19.76 -1.31
N PHE A 606 -1.65 -20.55 -1.31
CA PHE A 606 -2.16 -21.13 -2.55
C PHE A 606 -2.57 -20.06 -3.56
N GLN A 607 -3.25 -19.00 -3.11
CA GLN A 607 -3.60 -17.85 -3.97
C GLN A 607 -2.34 -17.22 -4.60
N LEU A 608 -1.29 -16.98 -3.81
CA LEU A 608 -0.04 -16.39 -4.28
C LEU A 608 0.69 -17.30 -5.28
N ILE A 609 0.71 -18.61 -5.03
CA ILE A 609 1.32 -19.59 -5.93
C ILE A 609 0.62 -19.57 -7.29
N PHE A 610 -0.72 -19.62 -7.30
CA PHE A 610 -1.48 -19.56 -8.56
C PHE A 610 -1.27 -18.25 -9.29
N LEU A 611 -1.31 -17.10 -8.59
CA LEU A 611 -1.10 -15.79 -9.20
C LEU A 611 0.29 -15.67 -9.82
N ARG A 612 1.35 -16.06 -9.10
CA ARG A 612 2.73 -16.04 -9.62
C ARG A 612 2.87 -16.94 -10.85
N LYS A 613 2.27 -18.12 -10.82
CA LYS A 613 2.28 -19.04 -11.96
C LYS A 613 1.49 -18.50 -13.15
N ALA A 614 0.36 -17.82 -12.91
CA ALA A 614 -0.43 -17.19 -13.97
C ALA A 614 0.40 -16.17 -14.74
N VAL A 615 1.03 -15.23 -14.01
CA VAL A 615 1.88 -14.19 -14.59
C VAL A 615 3.04 -14.81 -15.38
N SER A 616 3.76 -15.78 -14.78
CA SER A 616 4.85 -16.47 -15.46
C SER A 616 4.39 -17.17 -16.75
N CYS A 617 3.24 -17.86 -16.73
CA CYS A 617 2.73 -18.56 -17.91
C CYS A 617 2.25 -17.59 -19.02
N ILE A 618 1.65 -16.46 -18.65
CA ILE A 618 1.27 -15.42 -19.60
C ILE A 618 2.53 -14.87 -20.27
N GLU A 619 3.56 -14.53 -19.50
CA GLU A 619 4.83 -14.01 -20.04
C GLU A 619 5.52 -15.00 -20.98
N THR A 620 5.60 -16.27 -20.58
CA THR A 620 6.15 -17.33 -21.43
C THR A 620 5.34 -17.44 -22.73
N THR A 621 4.01 -17.35 -22.65
CA THR A 621 3.15 -17.41 -23.84
C THR A 621 3.35 -16.20 -24.76
N LEU A 622 3.50 -15.00 -24.20
CA LEU A 622 3.78 -13.79 -24.98
C LEU A 622 5.10 -13.89 -25.75
N LYS A 623 6.11 -14.57 -25.20
CA LYS A 623 7.42 -14.76 -25.85
C LYS A 623 7.41 -15.91 -26.84
N GLU A 624 6.97 -17.10 -26.41
CA GLU A 624 7.11 -18.34 -27.18
C GLU A 624 6.03 -18.49 -28.25
N ARG A 625 4.85 -17.88 -28.07
CA ARG A 625 3.69 -18.02 -28.97
C ARG A 625 3.26 -16.68 -29.56
N ALA A 626 4.19 -15.74 -29.71
CA ALA A 626 3.94 -14.41 -30.26
C ALA A 626 3.29 -14.44 -31.65
N GLU A 627 3.72 -15.36 -32.52
CA GLU A 627 3.16 -15.50 -33.87
C GLU A 627 1.70 -15.98 -33.85
N GLU A 628 1.39 -16.97 -32.99
CA GLU A 628 0.02 -17.44 -32.80
C GLU A 628 -0.88 -16.35 -32.22
N ILE A 629 -0.35 -15.56 -31.28
CA ILE A 629 -1.05 -14.41 -30.72
C ILE A 629 -1.38 -13.42 -31.83
N ARG A 630 -0.38 -13.05 -32.66
CA ARG A 630 -0.55 -12.13 -33.79
C ARG A 630 -1.52 -12.63 -34.85
N ALA A 631 -1.69 -13.94 -34.98
CA ALA A 631 -2.65 -14.56 -35.89
C ALA A 631 -4.12 -14.46 -35.41
N ILE A 632 -4.38 -14.16 -34.14
CA ILE A 632 -5.75 -14.00 -33.62
C ILE A 632 -6.39 -12.77 -34.28
N PRO A 633 -7.57 -12.85 -34.89
CA PRO A 633 -8.17 -11.71 -35.57
C PRO A 633 -8.39 -10.52 -34.62
N ILE A 634 -8.12 -9.32 -35.13
CA ILE A 634 -8.37 -8.06 -34.42
C ILE A 634 -9.87 -7.80 -34.41
N ASP A 635 -10.36 -7.28 -33.30
CA ASP A 635 -11.74 -6.81 -33.17
C ASP A 635 -11.88 -5.47 -33.89
N GLU A 636 -12.38 -5.50 -35.13
CA GLU A 636 -12.47 -4.31 -35.99
C GLU A 636 -13.39 -3.22 -35.41
N ASP A 637 -14.45 -3.58 -34.68
CA ASP A 637 -15.31 -2.58 -34.03
C ASP A 637 -14.53 -1.79 -32.97
N VAL A 638 -13.72 -2.51 -32.18
CA VAL A 638 -12.90 -1.92 -31.13
C VAL A 638 -11.77 -1.12 -31.74
N LYS A 639 -11.11 -1.64 -32.78
CA LYS A 639 -10.08 -0.90 -33.51
C LYS A 639 -10.62 0.40 -34.11
N ASN A 640 -11.77 0.35 -34.79
CA ASN A 640 -12.41 1.55 -35.33
C ASN A 640 -12.82 2.54 -34.23
N ALA A 641 -13.18 2.04 -33.03
CA ALA A 641 -13.48 2.88 -31.88
C ALA A 641 -12.21 3.48 -31.25
N ASP A 642 -11.12 2.71 -31.18
CA ASP A 642 -9.81 3.15 -30.73
C ASP A 642 -9.24 4.22 -31.67
N ASP A 643 -9.28 4.01 -32.98
CA ASP A 643 -8.81 4.97 -33.98
C ASP A 643 -9.59 6.31 -33.85
N LYS A 644 -10.92 6.25 -33.68
CA LYS A 644 -11.76 7.44 -33.44
C LYS A 644 -11.52 8.09 -32.08
N GLU A 645 -11.28 7.28 -31.05
CA GLU A 645 -10.98 7.79 -29.72
C GLU A 645 -9.59 8.39 -29.69
N GLU A 646 -8.62 7.86 -30.44
CA GLU A 646 -7.26 8.41 -30.55
C GLU A 646 -7.29 9.81 -31.15
N GLU A 647 -8.02 10.02 -32.25
CA GLU A 647 -8.27 11.34 -32.83
C GLU A 647 -8.91 12.31 -31.81
N THR A 648 -9.91 11.82 -31.07
CA THR A 648 -10.60 12.63 -30.04
C THR A 648 -9.73 12.86 -28.81
N LYS A 649 -8.85 11.91 -28.47
CA LYS A 649 -7.98 11.92 -27.30
C LYS A 649 -6.86 12.92 -27.50
N GLU A 650 -6.31 13.06 -28.70
CA GLU A 650 -5.35 14.12 -29.00
C GLU A 650 -5.97 15.51 -28.76
N ILE A 651 -7.20 15.73 -29.23
CA ILE A 651 -7.92 16.99 -29.02
C ILE A 651 -8.28 17.17 -27.54
N LEU A 652 -8.75 16.12 -26.86
CA LEU A 652 -9.03 16.15 -25.43
C LEU A 652 -7.76 16.43 -24.62
N LEU A 653 -6.62 15.87 -24.99
CA LEU A 653 -5.33 16.13 -24.36
C LEU A 653 -4.96 17.60 -24.56
N GLU A 654 -5.09 18.12 -25.78
CA GLU A 654 -4.82 19.53 -26.10
C GLU A 654 -5.69 20.49 -25.28
N VAL A 655 -7.01 20.27 -25.24
CA VAL A 655 -7.98 21.10 -24.50
C VAL A 655 -7.90 20.89 -22.99
N SER A 656 -7.40 19.74 -22.53
CA SER A 656 -7.20 19.46 -21.12
C SER A 656 -5.80 19.82 -20.62
N ARG A 657 -4.90 20.31 -21.49
CA ARG A 657 -3.57 20.80 -21.10
C ARG A 657 -3.73 21.86 -20.03
N TRP A 658 -2.97 21.73 -18.95
CA TRP A 658 -3.09 22.61 -17.79
C TRP A 658 -3.06 24.09 -18.16
N TYR A 659 -2.18 24.50 -19.08
CA TYR A 659 -2.05 25.89 -19.51
C TYR A 659 -3.28 26.43 -20.26
N SER A 660 -3.99 25.58 -21.01
CA SER A 660 -5.19 25.95 -21.78
C SER A 660 -6.45 26.10 -20.92
N LEU A 661 -6.47 25.49 -19.72
CA LEU A 661 -7.65 25.49 -18.87
C LEU A 661 -7.95 26.90 -18.32
N PRO A 662 -9.23 27.33 -18.33
CA PRO A 662 -9.63 28.56 -17.69
C PRO A 662 -9.50 28.44 -16.17
N LEU A 663 -9.34 29.58 -15.49
CA LEU A 663 -9.02 29.62 -14.06
C LEU A 663 -10.07 28.89 -13.20
N TRP A 664 -11.36 29.02 -13.53
CA TRP A 664 -12.43 28.37 -12.76
C TRP A 664 -12.39 26.84 -12.88
N VAL A 665 -11.99 26.28 -14.03
CA VAL A 665 -11.82 24.82 -14.23
C VAL A 665 -10.60 24.31 -13.48
N LYS A 666 -9.50 25.07 -13.51
CA LYS A 666 -8.30 24.77 -12.69
C LYS A 666 -8.65 24.71 -11.22
N SER A 667 -9.38 25.72 -10.72
CA SER A 667 -9.84 25.76 -9.33
C SER A 667 -10.77 24.60 -8.99
N ALA A 668 -11.73 24.27 -9.87
CA ALA A 668 -12.62 23.13 -9.69
C ALA A 668 -11.86 21.80 -9.55
N LYS A 669 -10.88 21.56 -10.43
CA LYS A 669 -10.05 20.34 -10.41
C LYS A 669 -9.16 20.27 -9.18
N LEU A 670 -8.54 21.39 -8.80
CA LEU A 670 -7.71 21.47 -7.58
C LEU A 670 -8.56 21.28 -6.32
N PHE A 671 -9.77 21.83 -6.29
CA PHE A 671 -10.69 21.64 -5.18
C PHE A 671 -11.19 20.18 -5.07
N SER A 672 -11.50 19.54 -6.20
CA SER A 672 -11.80 18.10 -6.26
C SER A 672 -10.65 17.26 -5.70
N LEU A 673 -9.41 17.58 -6.06
CA LEU A 673 -8.21 16.93 -5.53
C LEU A 673 -8.06 17.12 -4.01
N LEU A 674 -8.15 18.36 -3.52
CA LEU A 674 -7.95 18.65 -2.11
C LEU A 674 -9.02 17.97 -1.24
N THR A 675 -10.27 17.95 -1.70
CA THR A 675 -11.38 17.32 -0.97
C THR A 675 -11.26 15.80 -0.93
N ILE A 676 -10.85 15.13 -2.02
CA ILE A 676 -10.67 13.67 -1.98
C ILE A 676 -9.45 13.27 -1.15
N ILE A 677 -8.36 14.03 -1.21
CA ILE A 677 -7.19 13.80 -0.37
C ILE A 677 -7.58 13.94 1.10
N ALA A 678 -8.27 15.02 1.47
CA ALA A 678 -8.78 15.20 2.81
C ALA A 678 -9.69 14.05 3.25
N SER A 679 -10.60 13.58 2.39
CA SER A 679 -11.47 12.42 2.65
C SER A 679 -10.66 11.15 2.96
N VAL A 680 -9.65 10.83 2.14
CA VAL A 680 -8.77 9.66 2.35
C VAL A 680 -8.01 9.77 3.68
N TYR A 681 -7.41 10.92 3.96
CA TYR A 681 -6.66 11.10 5.20
C TYR A 681 -7.54 11.16 6.45
N ILE A 682 -8.78 11.65 6.34
CA ILE A 682 -9.72 11.59 7.47
C ILE A 682 -10.00 10.12 7.83
N LEU A 683 -10.33 9.28 6.85
CA LEU A 683 -10.58 7.85 7.10
C LEU A 683 -9.33 7.10 7.55
N GLY A 684 -8.16 7.49 7.04
CA GLY A 684 -6.89 6.82 7.34
C GLY A 684 -6.28 7.21 8.68
N LEU A 685 -6.46 8.46 9.14
CA LEU A 685 -5.82 8.98 10.35
C LEU A 685 -6.76 9.00 11.57
N PHE A 686 -8.07 9.16 11.37
CA PHE A 686 -9.03 9.20 12.47
C PHE A 686 -9.65 7.81 12.67
N LYS A 687 -9.18 7.12 13.72
CA LYS A 687 -9.68 5.81 14.15
C LYS A 687 -11.19 5.81 14.39
N ASP A 688 -11.71 6.94 14.86
CA ASP A 688 -13.12 7.13 15.17
C ASP A 688 -13.97 7.44 13.93
N SER A 689 -13.49 7.20 12.70
CA SER A 689 -14.31 7.37 11.50
C SER A 689 -15.44 6.35 11.40
N PHE A 690 -15.23 5.15 11.95
CA PHE A 690 -16.22 4.08 12.05
C PHE A 690 -16.32 3.62 13.50
N LYS A 691 -17.53 3.24 13.93
CA LYS A 691 -17.71 2.52 15.18
C LYS A 691 -17.05 1.14 15.06
N GLU A 692 -16.35 0.70 16.10
CA GLU A 692 -15.74 -0.62 16.10
C GLU A 692 -16.83 -1.69 16.01
N PHE A 693 -16.86 -2.43 14.91
CA PHE A 693 -17.88 -3.44 14.64
C PHE A 693 -17.27 -4.67 14.00
N SER A 694 -17.51 -5.82 14.62
CA SER A 694 -17.06 -7.14 14.21
C SER A 694 -18.20 -8.02 13.72
N ILE A 695 -17.86 -9.11 13.05
CA ILE A 695 -18.79 -10.13 12.58
C ILE A 695 -19.51 -10.82 13.75
N ASP A 696 -18.87 -11.02 14.92
CA ASP A 696 -19.53 -11.60 16.10
C ASP A 696 -20.38 -10.59 16.90
N ASP A 697 -20.26 -9.28 16.64
CA ASP A 697 -21.08 -8.27 17.33
C ASP A 697 -22.54 -8.38 16.87
N SER A 698 -23.50 -8.21 17.78
CA SER A 698 -24.89 -8.17 17.40
C SER A 698 -25.27 -6.81 16.80
N PHE A 699 -25.91 -6.85 15.63
CA PHE A 699 -26.40 -5.67 14.93
C PHE A 699 -27.34 -4.81 15.81
N GLN A 700 -28.21 -5.48 16.59
CA GLN A 700 -29.15 -4.80 17.49
C GLN A 700 -28.47 -4.14 18.69
N GLU A 701 -27.51 -4.78 19.35
CA GLU A 701 -26.93 -4.23 20.60
C GLU A 701 -25.90 -3.13 20.31
N LYS A 702 -25.12 -3.27 19.22
CA LYS A 702 -24.01 -2.35 18.97
C LYS A 702 -24.35 -1.20 18.03
N LEU A 703 -25.35 -1.34 17.16
CA LEU A 703 -25.75 -0.32 16.18
C LEU A 703 -27.18 0.19 16.38
N ASP A 704 -27.84 -0.18 17.48
CA ASP A 704 -29.24 0.20 17.79
C ASP A 704 -30.24 -0.10 16.66
N GLY A 705 -29.91 -1.07 15.80
CA GLY A 705 -30.70 -1.42 14.62
C GLY A 705 -30.59 -0.48 13.42
N ASP A 706 -29.71 0.54 13.47
CA ASP A 706 -29.48 1.47 12.37
C ASP A 706 -28.08 1.27 11.74
N ILE A 707 -28.05 0.87 10.47
CA ILE A 707 -26.82 0.68 9.68
C ILE A 707 -26.02 1.98 9.57
N LEU A 708 -26.69 3.14 9.57
CA LEU A 708 -26.05 4.44 9.44
C LEU A 708 -25.28 4.86 10.70
N SER A 709 -25.60 4.28 11.86
CA SER A 709 -24.90 4.52 13.13
C SER A 709 -23.46 3.98 13.14
N LEU A 710 -23.10 3.13 12.15
CA LEU A 710 -21.73 2.66 11.97
C LEU A 710 -20.77 3.81 11.68
N VAL A 711 -21.25 4.85 10.98
CA VAL A 711 -20.43 5.97 10.54
C VAL A 711 -20.50 7.08 11.59
N ASN A 712 -19.37 7.32 12.24
CA ASN A 712 -19.21 8.42 13.18
C ASN A 712 -19.04 9.76 12.44
N PRO A 713 -19.10 10.91 13.14
CA PRO A 713 -19.01 12.24 12.50
C PRO A 713 -17.81 12.43 11.56
N PRO A 714 -16.57 11.96 11.85
CA PRO A 714 -15.45 12.06 10.90
C PRO A 714 -15.70 11.29 9.59
N GLY A 715 -16.33 10.11 9.68
CA GLY A 715 -16.70 9.33 8.50
C GLY A 715 -17.74 10.03 7.63
N TRP A 716 -18.72 10.71 8.24
CA TRP A 716 -19.70 11.52 7.51
C TRP A 716 -19.07 12.72 6.81
N ILE A 717 -18.16 13.43 7.48
CA ILE A 717 -17.37 14.51 6.88
C ILE A 717 -16.60 13.97 5.66
N SER A 718 -15.99 12.80 5.79
CA SER A 718 -15.29 12.15 4.68
C SER A 718 -16.22 11.82 3.50
N LEU A 719 -17.42 11.29 3.74
CA LEU A 719 -18.41 11.03 2.69
C LEU A 719 -18.85 12.30 1.97
N ILE A 720 -19.06 13.39 2.71
CA ILE A 720 -19.41 14.69 2.12
C ILE A 720 -18.27 15.17 1.21
N LEU A 721 -17.02 15.12 1.68
CA LEU A 721 -15.85 15.50 0.90
C LEU A 721 -15.68 14.63 -0.35
N PHE A 722 -15.89 13.32 -0.24
CA PHE A 722 -15.91 12.39 -1.37
C PHE A 722 -16.99 12.75 -2.39
N GLY A 723 -18.21 13.06 -1.94
CA GLY A 723 -19.32 13.46 -2.81
C GLY A 723 -19.04 14.79 -3.52
N VAL A 724 -18.53 15.77 -2.78
CA VAL A 724 -18.08 17.07 -3.33
C VAL A 724 -17.01 16.85 -4.39
N SER A 725 -15.98 16.06 -4.09
CA SER A 725 -14.92 15.76 -5.06
C SER A 725 -15.46 15.12 -6.34
N SER A 726 -16.38 14.16 -6.20
CA SER A 726 -17.03 13.46 -7.31
C SER A 726 -17.82 14.43 -8.20
N ILE A 727 -18.58 15.36 -7.61
CA ILE A 727 -19.32 16.39 -8.34
C ILE A 727 -18.36 17.28 -9.15
N PHE A 728 -17.30 17.80 -8.54
CA PHE A 728 -16.33 18.64 -9.24
C PHE A 728 -15.57 17.89 -10.34
N CYS A 729 -15.27 16.60 -10.14
CA CYS A 729 -14.70 15.74 -11.16
C CYS A 729 -15.64 15.56 -12.36
N ILE A 730 -16.94 15.36 -12.10
CA ILE A 730 -17.97 15.27 -13.15
C ILE A 730 -18.10 16.60 -13.91
N VAL A 731 -18.14 17.73 -13.20
CA VAL A 731 -18.19 19.07 -13.82
C VAL A 731 -16.98 19.29 -14.73
N PHE A 732 -15.78 18.93 -14.27
CA PHE A 732 -14.56 19.00 -15.08
C PHE A 732 -14.69 18.16 -16.37
N LYS A 733 -15.13 16.90 -16.26
CA LYS A 733 -15.32 16.02 -17.43
C LYS A 733 -16.37 16.52 -18.41
N CYS A 734 -17.49 17.03 -17.91
CA CYS A 734 -18.54 17.58 -18.75
C CYS A 734 -18.02 18.81 -19.51
N TRP A 735 -17.23 19.66 -18.84
CA TRP A 735 -16.60 20.80 -19.48
C TRP A 735 -15.58 20.39 -20.54
N THR A 736 -14.64 19.48 -20.24
CA THR A 736 -13.62 19.05 -21.21
C THR A 736 -14.24 18.39 -22.44
N LYS A 737 -15.27 17.56 -22.27
CA LYS A 737 -16.01 16.97 -23.40
C LYS A 737 -16.71 18.02 -24.26
N LYS A 738 -17.35 19.01 -23.64
CA LYS A 738 -18.03 20.10 -24.37
C LYS A 738 -17.03 20.93 -25.16
N GLU A 739 -15.87 21.22 -24.58
CA GLU A 739 -14.86 22.05 -25.22
C GLU A 739 -14.12 21.30 -26.33
N ALA A 740 -13.81 20.02 -26.14
CA ALA A 740 -13.28 19.16 -27.22
C ALA A 740 -14.26 19.05 -28.39
N ALA A 741 -15.57 18.90 -28.13
CA ALA A 741 -16.57 18.85 -29.19
C ALA A 741 -16.64 20.15 -30.01
N LYS A 742 -16.45 21.32 -29.39
CA LYS A 742 -16.37 22.59 -30.13
C LYS A 742 -15.13 22.66 -31.02
N GLU A 743 -13.98 22.21 -30.52
CA GLU A 743 -12.74 22.26 -31.30
C GLU A 743 -12.77 21.28 -32.48
N VAL A 744 -13.39 20.11 -32.32
CA VAL A 744 -13.68 19.17 -33.43
C VAL A 744 -14.54 19.85 -34.49
N LEU A 745 -15.66 20.48 -34.11
CA LEU A 745 -16.53 21.18 -35.07
C LEU A 745 -15.80 22.30 -35.82
N LYS A 746 -14.92 23.02 -35.13
CA LYS A 746 -14.11 24.09 -35.72
C LYS A 746 -13.09 23.55 -36.73
N ARG A 747 -12.42 22.43 -36.42
CA ARG A 747 -11.47 21.78 -37.34
C ARG A 747 -12.17 21.26 -38.59
N ASN A 748 -13.29 20.56 -38.42
CA ASN A 748 -14.07 20.03 -39.55
C ASN A 748 -14.60 21.16 -40.46
N GLY A 749 -15.09 22.26 -39.87
CA GLY A 749 -15.52 23.44 -40.65
C GLY A 749 -14.39 24.09 -41.46
N SER A 750 -13.17 24.16 -40.89
CA SER A 750 -12.01 24.69 -41.61
C SER A 750 -11.50 23.76 -42.72
N GLU A 751 -11.63 22.44 -42.54
CA GLU A 751 -11.29 21.47 -43.59
C GLU A 751 -12.27 21.56 -44.77
N GLU A 752 -13.57 21.67 -44.52
CA GLU A 752 -14.57 21.86 -45.58
C GLU A 752 -14.35 23.17 -46.36
N GLU A 753 -14.03 24.28 -45.68
CA GLU A 753 -13.69 25.54 -46.35
C GLU A 753 -12.41 25.44 -47.20
N SER A 754 -11.40 24.70 -46.73
CA SER A 754 -10.15 24.48 -47.48
C SER A 754 -10.33 23.60 -48.73
N LEU A 755 -11.20 22.58 -48.64
CA LEU A 755 -11.58 21.72 -49.76
C LEU A 755 -12.42 22.48 -50.80
N MET A 756 -13.31 23.38 -50.36
CA MET A 756 -14.03 24.27 -51.29
C MET A 756 -13.14 25.34 -51.93
N GLY A 757 -12.15 25.87 -51.20
CA GLY A 757 -11.20 26.86 -51.72
C GLY A 757 -10.23 26.30 -52.77
N SER A 758 -9.87 25.02 -52.68
CA SER A 758 -8.98 24.33 -53.64
C SER A 758 -9.69 23.85 -54.91
N ASN A 759 -11.01 23.64 -54.88
CA ASN A 759 -11.80 23.32 -56.07
C ASN A 759 -12.12 24.54 -56.95
N HIS A 760 -11.77 25.76 -56.52
CA HIS A 760 -11.90 26.98 -57.32
C HIS A 760 -10.60 27.41 -58.02
N SER A 761 -9.51 26.65 -57.88
CA SER A 761 -8.21 26.90 -58.54
C SER A 761 -7.80 25.84 -59.57
N VAL A 762 -8.71 24.94 -59.95
CA VAL A 762 -8.64 24.05 -61.12
C VAL A 762 -9.74 24.44 -62.08
#